data_AF-A0A2E3RSI1-F1
#
_entry.id   AF-A0A2E3RSI1-F1
#
_cell.length_a   1.000
_cell.length_b   1.000
_cell.length_c   1.000
_cell.angle_alpha   90.00
_cell.angle_beta   90.00
_cell.angle_gamma   90.00
#
_symmetry.space_group_name_H-M   'P 1'
#
loop_
_entity.id
_entity.type
_entity.pdbx_description
1 polymer ?
#
loop_
_entity_poly.entity_id
_entity_poly.type
_entity_poly.pdbx_seq_one_letter_code
_entity_poly.pdbx_strand_id
1 'polypeptide(L)'
;MVQRKARFMLMLHLFVSAGFLVHVCAASPVLMPTDQELIQQAKQYTKLSGRILSGDVAESDAQILEAIHLRSDEASRSIAMLKKALSAENLMDRDAAIGGLHVSLMTAQPNPDLLYGHLLRQFNRLKCDSPDSDCTSRRYWPWLYEAEAAVIAYERTGQRRFLDLVLDAYENLLTLRGGVIGREDEIRRRVLNTWGSMMPDRSKTGRAGRFYTNELTTAGTVVMPAALALRALQRTSGLSNEDEARIERLAATMLEALNEFEDDFRPLPDHDGGLYLMPYESRVEPLNHSHIVGRAYLLLHEITGDEHSLARATQLCNTFRAACEELPDKAWAWPYRYEPDRGVVELSEPIWKGATTLRLPKLAEEMQVVFTRGDMQCIARTFVNHVWLGDDRFSKYVSDAGRKRPETLAEGVRRYEYRDNGYGLLIWIFLDEYDSRIRNIVEDAVSYRPDLIARGWFGLPQGVLAYAYRLADVDDDELTHEPEPSSILVNGNVDAIIPRIMSRKHRIKMIEAMGDQELRQTALSGAPSSTLLYGYLDDQFGHRFEDDIRLRRMNRDSWSDVAALLRATLVGYERTGESRFADLFIRQFDRLYSCYSSLENQQEFASTLRISLPALQFAGIIANAPDATPQHRDAARRIATTIDGMVSRIKIDGTNSVTGAEWASSRKEESW
;
A
#
# COMPACT_ATOMS: atom_id res chain seq x y z
N MET A 1 -29.76 33.22 68.16
CA MET A 1 -28.69 32.20 68.28
C MET A 1 -28.90 31.02 67.31
N VAL A 2 -30.10 30.46 67.20
CA VAL A 2 -30.44 29.34 66.29
C VAL A 2 -30.16 29.66 64.81
N GLN A 3 -30.54 30.84 64.32
CA GLN A 3 -30.27 31.25 62.93
C GLN A 3 -28.76 31.39 62.60
N ARG A 4 -27.91 31.74 63.58
CA ARG A 4 -26.46 31.80 63.37
C ARG A 4 -25.85 30.40 63.27
N LYS A 5 -26.34 29.42 64.05
CA LYS A 5 -25.93 28.02 63.92
C LYS A 5 -26.36 27.41 62.58
N ALA A 6 -27.55 27.72 62.09
CA ALA A 6 -28.03 27.24 60.78
C ALA A 6 -27.18 27.78 59.61
N ARG A 7 -26.84 29.07 59.62
CA ARG A 7 -25.98 29.67 58.58
C ARG A 7 -24.54 29.14 58.62
N PHE A 8 -24.00 28.87 59.80
CA PHE A 8 -22.66 28.29 59.94
C PHE A 8 -22.62 26.83 59.45
N MET A 9 -23.64 26.03 59.76
CA MET A 9 -23.77 24.65 59.27
C MET A 9 -23.94 24.61 57.74
N LEU A 10 -24.71 25.54 57.15
CA LEU A 10 -24.89 25.62 55.70
C LEU A 10 -23.59 26.02 54.98
N MET A 11 -22.83 26.98 55.51
CA MET A 11 -21.51 27.33 54.96
C MET A 11 -20.52 26.18 55.09
N LEU A 12 -20.52 25.45 56.21
CA LEU A 12 -19.65 24.29 56.41
C LEU A 12 -20.00 23.16 55.42
N HIS A 13 -21.30 22.93 55.15
CA HIS A 13 -21.73 21.94 54.16
C HIS A 13 -21.35 22.34 52.73
N LEU A 14 -21.47 23.63 52.38
CA LEU A 14 -21.03 24.13 51.07
C LEU A 14 -19.51 24.04 50.89
N PHE A 15 -18.73 24.32 51.94
CA PHE A 15 -17.27 24.20 51.90
C PHE A 15 -16.79 22.74 51.80
N VAL A 16 -17.42 21.83 52.54
CA VAL A 16 -17.10 20.39 52.47
C VAL A 16 -17.53 19.81 51.13
N SER A 17 -18.68 20.22 50.59
CA SER A 17 -19.16 19.75 49.28
C SER A 17 -18.31 20.30 48.12
N ALA A 18 -17.87 21.56 48.19
CA ALA A 18 -16.94 22.14 47.21
C ALA A 18 -15.55 21.48 47.28
N GLY A 19 -15.04 21.18 48.48
CA GLY A 19 -13.79 20.45 48.67
C GLY A 19 -13.85 19.00 48.15
N PHE A 20 -15.00 18.34 48.30
CA PHE A 20 -15.22 16.99 47.76
C PHE A 20 -15.37 16.99 46.23
N LEU A 21 -16.04 17.99 45.65
CA LEU A 21 -16.10 18.15 44.19
C LEU A 21 -14.72 18.44 43.57
N VAL A 22 -13.86 19.23 44.24
CA VAL A 22 -12.51 19.53 43.76
C VAL A 22 -11.57 18.30 43.83
N HIS A 23 -11.83 17.33 44.71
CA HIS A 23 -11.04 16.09 44.77
C HIS A 23 -11.60 14.92 43.95
N VAL A 24 -12.90 14.91 43.63
CA VAL A 24 -13.49 13.86 42.77
C VAL A 24 -13.35 14.18 41.29
N CYS A 25 -13.16 15.45 40.90
CA CYS A 25 -12.92 15.85 39.51
C CYS A 25 -11.45 16.05 39.14
N ALA A 26 -10.51 15.81 40.06
CA ALA A 26 -9.10 15.70 39.69
C ALA A 26 -8.85 14.31 39.09
N ALA A 27 -9.37 14.09 37.88
CA ALA A 27 -8.94 12.99 37.04
C ALA A 27 -7.41 13.04 37.01
N SER A 28 -6.76 11.97 37.47
CA SER A 28 -5.30 11.85 37.40
C SER A 28 -4.87 12.30 36.01
N PRO A 29 -3.99 13.29 35.87
CA PRO A 29 -3.59 13.77 34.55
C PRO A 29 -3.11 12.53 33.78
N VAL A 30 -3.81 12.20 32.71
CA VAL A 30 -3.41 11.11 31.82
C VAL A 30 -2.03 11.52 31.33
N LEU A 31 -1.00 10.85 31.84
CA LEU A 31 0.36 11.12 31.45
C LEU A 31 0.45 10.83 29.95
N MET A 32 0.65 11.89 29.17
CA MET A 32 0.88 11.75 27.73
C MET A 32 2.11 10.86 27.54
N PRO A 33 2.07 9.89 26.60
CA PRO A 33 3.22 9.07 26.29
C PRO A 33 4.42 9.96 25.90
N THR A 34 5.61 9.55 26.32
CA THR A 34 6.85 10.19 25.90
C THR A 34 7.12 9.92 24.42
N ASP A 35 7.90 10.79 23.78
CA ASP A 35 8.36 10.60 22.39
C ASP A 35 9.01 9.23 22.15
N GLN A 36 9.76 8.71 23.13
CA GLN A 36 10.39 7.38 23.01
C GLN A 36 9.37 6.25 23.03
N GLU A 37 8.32 6.36 23.84
CA GLU A 37 7.23 5.39 23.89
C GLU A 37 6.46 5.39 22.56
N LEU A 38 6.12 6.57 22.03
CA LEU A 38 5.45 6.72 20.73
C LEU A 38 6.29 6.13 19.58
N ILE A 39 7.59 6.43 19.53
CA ILE A 39 8.52 5.84 18.56
C ILE A 39 8.55 4.31 18.69
N GLN A 40 8.52 3.80 19.92
CA GLN A 40 8.57 2.36 20.17
C GLN A 40 7.28 1.65 19.74
N GLN A 41 6.11 2.25 20.02
CA GLN A 41 4.82 1.76 19.56
C GLN A 41 4.77 1.70 18.02
N ALA A 42 5.19 2.76 17.34
CA ALA A 42 5.25 2.79 15.87
C ALA A 42 6.16 1.69 15.29
N LYS A 43 7.31 1.41 15.94
CA LYS A 43 8.19 0.29 15.56
C LYS A 43 7.52 -1.06 15.77
N GLN A 44 6.80 -1.22 16.89
CA GLN A 44 6.09 -2.46 17.21
C GLN A 44 4.97 -2.73 16.21
N TYR A 45 4.23 -1.70 15.78
CA TYR A 45 3.23 -1.80 14.71
C TYR A 45 3.81 -2.37 13.41
N THR A 46 4.90 -1.78 12.88
CA THR A 46 5.50 -2.27 11.63
C THR A 46 6.04 -3.69 11.77
N LYS A 47 6.62 -4.04 12.93
CA LYS A 47 7.10 -5.40 13.21
C LYS A 47 5.95 -6.39 13.28
N LEU A 48 4.86 -6.03 13.97
CA LEU A 48 3.68 -6.87 14.11
C LEU A 48 3.02 -7.15 12.76
N SER A 49 2.85 -6.13 11.91
CA SER A 49 2.35 -6.32 10.54
C SER A 49 3.20 -7.33 9.76
N GLY A 50 4.53 -7.22 9.84
CA GLY A 50 5.44 -8.19 9.22
C GLY A 50 5.30 -9.61 9.77
N ARG A 51 5.17 -9.76 11.09
CA ARG A 51 4.98 -11.06 11.77
C ARG A 51 3.66 -11.73 11.41
N ILE A 52 2.57 -10.96 11.39
CA ILE A 52 1.26 -11.45 10.95
C ILE A 52 1.37 -12.02 9.54
N LEU A 53 2.00 -11.29 8.62
CA LEU A 53 2.15 -11.73 7.23
C LEU A 53 3.07 -12.94 7.04
N SER A 54 4.04 -13.15 7.93
CA SER A 54 4.86 -14.36 7.93
C SER A 54 4.25 -15.52 8.74
N GLY A 55 3.11 -15.31 9.38
CA GLY A 55 2.48 -16.26 10.31
C GLY A 55 3.25 -16.51 11.61
N ASP A 56 4.25 -15.68 11.90
CA ASP A 56 5.12 -15.76 13.08
C ASP A 56 4.56 -14.92 14.23
N VAL A 57 3.30 -15.16 14.59
CA VAL A 57 2.60 -14.45 15.67
C VAL A 57 2.84 -15.13 17.02
N ALA A 58 2.89 -14.34 18.09
CA ALA A 58 3.13 -14.82 19.45
C ALA A 58 2.09 -14.26 20.44
N GLU A 59 1.94 -14.90 21.61
CA GLU A 59 1.01 -14.42 22.65
C GLU A 59 1.33 -13.00 23.14
N SER A 60 2.62 -12.63 23.17
CA SER A 60 3.06 -11.27 23.50
C SER A 60 2.62 -10.20 22.50
N ASP A 61 2.15 -10.59 21.31
CA ASP A 61 1.57 -9.66 20.35
C ASP A 61 0.24 -9.07 20.82
N ALA A 62 -0.45 -9.72 21.76
CA ALA A 62 -1.69 -9.18 22.34
C ALA A 62 -1.46 -7.82 23.00
N GLN A 63 -0.37 -7.65 23.76
CA GLN A 63 -0.01 -6.37 24.39
C GLN A 63 0.27 -5.27 23.36
N ILE A 64 0.83 -5.65 22.21
CA ILE A 64 1.10 -4.71 21.12
C ILE A 64 -0.23 -4.28 20.46
N LEU A 65 -1.16 -5.21 20.25
CA LEU A 65 -2.50 -4.91 19.74
C LEU A 65 -3.25 -3.97 20.69
N GLU A 66 -3.22 -4.21 22.00
CA GLU A 66 -3.82 -3.32 23.01
C GLU A 66 -3.23 -1.91 22.96
N ALA A 67 -1.92 -1.78 22.77
CA ALA A 67 -1.26 -0.47 22.71
C ALA A 67 -1.52 0.29 21.39
N ILE A 68 -1.82 -0.41 20.29
CA ILE A 68 -2.01 0.18 18.96
C ILE A 68 -3.45 0.67 18.76
N HIS A 69 -4.43 -0.13 19.19
CA HIS A 69 -5.85 0.16 18.97
C HIS A 69 -6.33 1.25 19.93
N LEU A 70 -6.92 2.32 19.38
CA LEU A 70 -7.54 3.38 20.19
C LEU A 70 -8.78 2.89 20.93
N ARG A 71 -9.52 1.96 20.32
CA ARG A 71 -10.76 1.42 20.89
C ARG A 71 -10.58 0.01 21.44
N SER A 72 -11.13 -0.22 22.62
CA SER A 72 -11.03 -1.50 23.33
C SER A 72 -11.75 -2.66 22.61
N ASP A 73 -12.80 -2.38 21.84
CA ASP A 73 -13.54 -3.37 21.06
C ASP A 73 -12.75 -3.87 19.84
N GLU A 74 -12.05 -2.98 19.14
CA GLU A 74 -11.14 -3.35 18.06
C GLU A 74 -9.97 -4.19 18.59
N ALA A 75 -9.35 -3.75 19.69
CA ALA A 75 -8.28 -4.50 20.36
C ALA A 75 -8.75 -5.91 20.71
N SER A 76 -9.91 -6.02 21.35
CA SER A 76 -10.50 -7.30 21.75
C SER A 76 -10.74 -8.23 20.56
N ARG A 77 -11.22 -7.69 19.43
CA ARG A 77 -11.43 -8.45 18.19
C ARG A 77 -10.11 -8.98 17.62
N SER A 78 -9.10 -8.12 17.49
CA SER A 78 -7.77 -8.52 17.00
C SER A 78 -7.13 -9.55 17.92
N ILE A 79 -7.21 -9.37 19.25
CA ILE A 79 -6.68 -10.34 20.23
C ILE A 79 -7.42 -11.68 20.15
N ALA A 80 -8.74 -11.68 19.95
CA ALA A 80 -9.49 -12.91 19.75
C ALA A 80 -9.03 -13.68 18.50
N MET A 81 -8.76 -12.97 17.39
CA MET A 81 -8.20 -13.58 16.17
C MET A 81 -6.78 -14.11 16.37
N LEU A 82 -5.94 -13.37 17.11
CA LEU A 82 -4.60 -13.83 17.50
C LEU A 82 -4.67 -15.12 18.32
N LYS A 83 -5.53 -15.17 19.35
CA LYS A 83 -5.73 -16.37 20.17
C LYS A 83 -6.20 -17.55 19.32
N LYS A 84 -7.14 -17.32 18.39
CA LYS A 84 -7.60 -18.33 17.44
C LYS A 84 -6.47 -18.85 16.55
N ALA A 85 -5.59 -17.96 16.06
CA ALA A 85 -4.45 -18.35 15.23
C ALA A 85 -3.43 -19.20 16.01
N LEU A 86 -3.18 -18.86 17.28
CA LEU A 86 -2.26 -19.58 18.16
C LEU A 86 -2.80 -20.96 18.59
N SER A 87 -4.12 -21.10 18.74
CA SER A 87 -4.76 -22.34 19.18
C SER A 87 -5.19 -23.26 18.04
N ALA A 88 -5.06 -22.85 16.78
CA ALA A 88 -5.51 -23.64 15.63
C ALA A 88 -4.58 -24.84 15.37
N GLU A 89 -5.13 -26.05 15.44
CA GLU A 89 -4.40 -27.31 15.18
C GLU A 89 -4.16 -27.54 13.68
N ASN A 90 -5.08 -27.09 12.81
CA ASN A 90 -4.95 -27.19 11.36
C ASN A 90 -4.40 -25.88 10.77
N LEU A 91 -3.45 -26.02 9.82
CA LEU A 91 -2.85 -24.93 9.06
C LEU A 91 -3.88 -24.04 8.36
N MET A 92 -4.96 -24.60 7.80
CA MET A 92 -5.98 -23.80 7.11
C MET A 92 -6.72 -22.84 8.05
N ASP A 93 -7.08 -23.29 9.25
CA ASP A 93 -7.75 -22.46 10.25
C ASP A 93 -6.81 -21.40 10.81
N ARG A 94 -5.53 -21.75 10.98
CA ARG A 94 -4.47 -20.82 11.35
C ARG A 94 -4.29 -19.72 10.30
N ASP A 95 -4.18 -20.08 9.02
CA ASP A 95 -4.03 -19.13 7.92
C ASP A 95 -5.26 -18.22 7.79
N ALA A 96 -6.46 -18.77 7.95
CA ALA A 96 -7.70 -17.99 7.96
C ALA A 96 -7.75 -17.01 9.14
N ALA A 97 -7.30 -17.43 10.33
CA ALA A 97 -7.23 -16.57 11.51
C ALA A 97 -6.16 -15.47 11.35
N ILE A 98 -5.00 -15.78 10.78
CA ILE A 98 -3.95 -14.81 10.44
C ILE A 98 -4.45 -13.79 9.41
N GLY A 99 -5.13 -14.25 8.36
CA GLY A 99 -5.73 -13.38 7.36
C GLY A 99 -6.78 -12.44 7.97
N GLY A 100 -7.62 -12.98 8.87
CA GLY A 100 -8.57 -12.18 9.65
C GLY A 100 -7.88 -11.13 10.52
N LEU A 101 -6.81 -11.53 11.24
CA LEU A 101 -6.02 -10.64 12.08
C LEU A 101 -5.36 -9.51 11.28
N HIS A 102 -4.82 -9.83 10.09
CA HIS A 102 -4.26 -8.83 9.18
C HIS A 102 -5.31 -7.78 8.79
N VAL A 103 -6.48 -8.24 8.32
CA VAL A 103 -7.59 -7.35 7.94
C VAL A 103 -8.01 -6.49 9.14
N SER A 104 -8.22 -7.11 10.31
CA SER A 104 -8.58 -6.40 11.55
C SER A 104 -7.59 -5.28 11.88
N LEU A 105 -6.28 -5.55 11.81
CA LEU A 105 -5.24 -4.56 12.05
C LEU A 105 -5.22 -3.44 10.99
N MET A 106 -5.40 -3.78 9.71
CA MET A 106 -5.36 -2.79 8.62
C MET A 106 -6.59 -1.89 8.59
N THR A 107 -7.76 -2.42 8.97
CA THR A 107 -9.03 -1.68 9.01
C THR A 107 -9.26 -0.92 10.33
N ALA A 108 -8.40 -1.12 11.33
CA ALA A 108 -8.48 -0.45 12.62
C ALA A 108 -8.60 1.08 12.48
N GLN A 109 -9.27 1.73 13.43
CA GLN A 109 -9.33 3.18 13.49
C GLN A 109 -7.89 3.73 13.57
N PRO A 110 -7.52 4.69 12.72
CA PRO A 110 -6.18 5.23 12.70
C PRO A 110 -5.87 6.01 13.98
N ASN A 111 -4.66 5.81 14.49
CA ASN A 111 -4.16 6.35 15.73
C ASN A 111 -3.16 7.49 15.45
N PRO A 112 -3.46 8.74 15.83
CA PRO A 112 -2.58 9.87 15.57
C PRO A 112 -1.25 9.77 16.35
N ASP A 113 -1.24 9.21 17.57
CA ASP A 113 -0.01 9.00 18.34
C ASP A 113 0.94 8.01 17.65
N LEU A 114 0.38 6.98 17.05
CA LEU A 114 1.14 5.99 16.29
C LEU A 114 1.76 6.62 15.02
N LEU A 115 1.00 7.46 14.32
CA LEU A 115 1.50 8.24 13.18
C LEU A 115 2.61 9.21 13.61
N TYR A 116 2.39 9.97 14.70
CA TYR A 116 3.37 10.90 15.25
C TYR A 116 4.68 10.20 15.61
N GLY A 117 4.61 9.09 16.34
CA GLY A 117 5.78 8.28 16.69
C GLY A 117 6.52 7.74 15.47
N HIS A 118 5.81 7.40 14.39
CA HIS A 118 6.43 7.04 13.12
C HIS A 118 7.18 8.23 12.51
N LEU A 119 6.50 9.36 12.34
CA LEU A 119 7.04 10.56 11.69
C LEU A 119 8.25 11.13 12.44
N LEU A 120 8.14 11.27 13.77
CA LEU A 120 9.24 11.71 14.63
C LEU A 120 10.49 10.84 14.46
N ARG A 121 10.33 9.51 14.35
CA ARG A 121 11.45 8.60 14.07
C ARG A 121 12.07 8.86 12.70
N GLN A 122 11.28 9.11 11.66
CA GLN A 122 11.80 9.33 10.31
C GLN A 122 12.49 10.68 10.20
N PHE A 123 11.92 11.74 10.77
CA PHE A 123 12.54 13.07 10.76
C PHE A 123 13.82 13.11 11.58
N ASN A 124 13.90 12.38 12.70
CA ASN A 124 15.17 12.22 13.41
C ASN A 124 16.25 11.52 12.57
N ARG A 125 15.88 10.71 11.58
CA ARG A 125 16.84 10.11 10.65
C ARG A 125 17.28 11.07 9.56
N LEU A 126 16.55 12.16 9.28
CA LEU A 126 16.94 13.17 8.29
C LEU A 126 18.14 14.00 8.73
N LYS A 127 18.45 14.02 10.04
CA LYS A 127 19.71 14.54 10.58
C LYS A 127 20.87 13.75 9.94
N CYS A 128 21.42 14.28 8.85
CA CYS A 128 22.56 13.71 8.14
C CYS A 128 23.83 14.18 8.83
N ASP A 129 24.63 13.24 9.35
CA ASP A 129 25.93 13.58 9.96
C ASP A 129 26.99 14.02 8.92
N SER A 130 26.72 13.84 7.61
CA SER A 130 27.66 14.20 6.55
C SER A 130 26.97 14.79 5.31
N PRO A 131 27.39 15.99 4.85
CA PRO A 131 26.94 16.63 3.62
C PRO A 131 27.38 15.88 2.34
N ASP A 132 28.36 14.98 2.44
CA ASP A 132 28.89 14.20 1.31
C ASP A 132 28.15 12.87 1.08
N SER A 133 27.25 12.50 1.98
CA SER A 133 26.55 11.24 1.85
C SER A 133 25.48 11.30 0.76
N ASP A 134 25.46 10.27 -0.10
CA ASP A 134 24.41 9.89 -1.04
C ASP A 134 23.00 9.77 -0.39
N CYS A 135 22.91 10.00 0.93
CA CYS A 135 21.72 9.99 1.75
C CYS A 135 20.72 11.08 1.37
N THR A 136 21.17 12.21 0.81
CA THR A 136 20.29 13.36 0.52
C THR A 136 19.18 12.98 -0.47
N SER A 137 19.53 12.53 -1.67
CA SER A 137 18.54 12.20 -2.72
C SER A 137 17.61 11.04 -2.36
N ARG A 138 18.11 10.05 -1.62
CA ARG A 138 17.30 8.89 -1.18
C ARG A 138 16.29 9.25 -0.10
N ARG A 139 16.44 10.38 0.56
CA ARG A 139 15.61 10.81 1.69
C ARG A 139 14.57 11.84 1.32
N TYR A 140 14.75 12.61 0.24
CA TYR A 140 13.83 13.68 -0.13
C TYR A 140 12.45 13.17 -0.59
N TRP A 141 12.38 12.05 -1.31
CA TRP A 141 11.10 11.43 -1.66
C TRP A 141 10.34 10.91 -0.43
N PRO A 142 10.96 10.13 0.49
CA PRO A 142 10.34 9.82 1.77
C PRO A 142 9.87 11.05 2.55
N TRP A 143 10.75 12.07 2.68
CA TRP A 143 10.45 13.34 3.32
C TRP A 143 9.20 13.99 2.75
N LEU A 144 9.08 14.08 1.42
CA LEU A 144 7.91 14.65 0.75
C LEU A 144 6.60 14.06 1.28
N TYR A 145 6.48 12.73 1.27
CA TYR A 145 5.24 12.05 1.67
C TYR A 145 5.02 12.10 3.19
N GLU A 146 6.07 11.94 3.98
CA GLU A 146 5.98 11.92 5.45
C GLU A 146 5.65 13.31 6.01
N ALA A 147 6.24 14.38 5.46
CA ALA A 147 5.93 15.75 5.86
C ALA A 147 4.53 16.18 5.39
N GLU A 148 4.11 15.80 4.17
CA GLU A 148 2.72 16.00 3.75
C GLU A 148 1.74 15.24 4.66
N ALA A 149 2.06 14.01 5.07
CA ALA A 149 1.27 13.24 6.03
C ALA A 149 1.14 13.94 7.39
N ALA A 150 2.20 14.57 7.87
CA ALA A 150 2.19 15.34 9.11
C ALA A 150 1.24 16.54 9.02
N VAL A 151 1.27 17.30 7.92
CA VAL A 151 0.37 18.45 7.75
C VAL A 151 -1.09 17.99 7.65
N ILE A 152 -1.38 16.92 6.90
CA ILE A 152 -2.74 16.34 6.88
C ILE A 152 -3.17 15.88 8.27
N ALA A 153 -2.27 15.25 9.03
CA ALA A 153 -2.58 14.85 10.41
C ALA A 153 -2.90 16.06 11.30
N TYR A 154 -2.18 17.18 11.14
CA TYR A 154 -2.52 18.43 11.81
C TYR A 154 -3.93 18.92 11.39
N GLU A 155 -4.22 18.98 10.09
CA GLU A 155 -5.52 19.45 9.59
C GLU A 155 -6.69 18.59 10.10
N ARG A 156 -6.49 17.26 10.22
CA ARG A 156 -7.52 16.33 10.72
C ARG A 156 -7.66 16.36 12.24
N THR A 157 -6.58 16.57 12.98
CA THR A 157 -6.56 16.37 14.45
C THR A 157 -6.42 17.65 15.27
N GLY A 158 -6.08 18.79 14.64
CA GLY A 158 -5.72 20.04 15.29
C GLY A 158 -4.40 20.00 16.09
N GLN A 159 -3.67 18.89 16.09
CA GLN A 159 -2.51 18.71 16.97
C GLN A 159 -1.26 19.40 16.41
N ARG A 160 -0.94 20.59 16.93
CA ARG A 160 0.20 21.44 16.51
C ARG A 160 1.55 20.72 16.44
N ARG A 161 1.79 19.71 17.27
CA ARG A 161 3.02 18.90 17.28
C ARG A 161 3.40 18.34 15.91
N PHE A 162 2.44 18.07 15.02
CA PHE A 162 2.73 17.61 13.66
C PHE A 162 3.32 18.72 12.77
N LEU A 163 2.88 19.97 12.91
CA LEU A 163 3.48 21.10 12.18
C LEU A 163 4.89 21.36 12.69
N ASP A 164 5.07 21.37 14.02
CA ASP A 164 6.38 21.61 14.64
C ASP A 164 7.41 20.58 14.15
N LEU A 165 7.02 19.30 14.04
CA LEU A 165 7.86 18.24 13.46
C LEU A 165 8.37 18.58 12.05
N VAL A 166 7.51 19.09 11.17
CA VAL A 166 7.89 19.43 9.79
C VAL A 166 8.80 20.65 9.77
N LEU A 167 8.43 21.70 10.50
CA LEU A 167 9.19 22.96 10.47
C LEU A 167 10.58 22.79 11.08
N ASP A 168 10.71 22.04 12.18
CA ASP A 168 12.00 21.74 12.80
C ASP A 168 12.86 20.87 11.88
N ALA A 169 12.27 19.88 11.21
CA ALA A 169 12.99 19.06 10.24
C ALA A 169 13.44 19.88 9.02
N TYR A 170 12.62 20.81 8.54
CA TYR A 170 12.97 21.70 7.44
C TYR A 170 14.12 22.66 7.81
N GLU A 171 14.10 23.25 9.01
CA GLU A 171 15.21 24.10 9.48
C GLU A 171 16.53 23.32 9.57
N ASN A 172 16.47 22.03 9.94
CA ASN A 172 17.64 21.16 9.84
C ASN A 172 18.09 20.96 8.38
N LEU A 173 17.16 20.78 7.43
CA LEU A 173 17.48 20.64 6.01
C LEU A 173 18.10 21.93 5.42
N LEU A 174 17.76 23.12 5.92
CA LEU A 174 18.39 24.38 5.52
C LEU A 174 19.90 24.38 5.75
N THR A 175 20.39 23.67 6.76
CA THR A 175 21.84 23.54 7.02
C THR A 175 22.58 22.74 5.95
N LEU A 176 21.85 21.98 5.12
CA LEU A 176 22.39 21.15 4.05
C LEU A 176 22.28 21.81 2.66
N ARG A 177 21.82 23.06 2.60
CA ARG A 177 21.65 23.82 1.35
C ARG A 177 23.01 24.09 0.71
N GLY A 178 23.11 23.99 -0.62
CA GLY A 178 24.35 24.18 -1.39
C GLY A 178 25.11 25.46 -1.04
N GLY A 179 24.40 26.58 -0.92
CA GLY A 179 24.96 27.87 -0.48
C GLY A 179 25.50 27.89 0.96
N VAL A 180 24.98 27.03 1.84
CA VAL A 180 25.45 26.90 3.23
C VAL A 180 26.67 25.99 3.31
N ILE A 181 26.65 24.86 2.59
CA ILE A 181 27.78 23.90 2.60
C ILE A 181 28.86 24.23 1.56
N GLY A 182 28.69 25.29 0.76
CA GLY A 182 29.64 25.72 -0.26
C GLY A 182 29.79 24.74 -1.43
N ARG A 183 28.76 23.94 -1.73
CA ARG A 183 28.83 22.87 -2.74
C ARG A 183 28.45 23.39 -4.12
N GLU A 184 29.39 23.31 -5.05
CA GLU A 184 29.22 23.74 -6.44
C GLU A 184 28.34 22.76 -7.22
N ASP A 185 27.39 23.28 -7.99
CA ASP A 185 26.68 22.54 -9.04
C ASP A 185 27.62 22.29 -10.22
N GLU A 186 27.98 21.04 -10.48
CA GLU A 186 28.98 20.71 -11.52
C GLU A 186 28.47 20.97 -12.95
N ILE A 187 27.15 21.05 -13.15
CA ILE A 187 26.55 21.34 -14.45
C ILE A 187 26.52 22.85 -14.68
N ARG A 188 26.11 23.63 -13.67
CA ARG A 188 25.98 25.09 -13.77
C ARG A 188 27.27 25.86 -13.42
N ARG A 189 28.29 25.18 -12.89
CA ARG A 189 29.59 25.75 -12.49
C ARG A 189 29.47 26.92 -11.50
N ARG A 190 28.51 26.81 -10.59
CA ARG A 190 28.25 27.81 -9.54
C ARG A 190 27.64 27.15 -8.31
N VAL A 191 27.80 27.77 -7.15
CA VAL A 191 27.07 27.39 -5.94
C VAL A 191 25.65 27.93 -6.04
N LEU A 192 24.65 27.08 -5.75
CA LEU A 192 23.23 27.47 -5.70
C LEU A 192 22.72 27.49 -4.26
N ASN A 193 21.79 28.38 -3.96
CA ASN A 193 21.05 28.43 -2.70
C ASN A 193 19.93 27.40 -2.62
N THR A 194 20.19 26.15 -3.00
CA THR A 194 19.19 25.08 -3.05
C THR A 194 19.80 23.71 -2.72
N TRP A 195 19.08 22.61 -2.97
CA TRP A 195 19.57 21.26 -2.70
C TRP A 195 19.82 20.48 -3.99
N GLY A 196 20.82 19.61 -3.93
CA GLY A 196 21.21 18.74 -5.02
C GLY A 196 21.46 17.30 -4.61
N SER A 197 21.77 16.50 -5.62
CA SER A 197 21.98 15.06 -5.51
C SER A 197 23.22 14.64 -6.29
N MET A 198 23.78 13.49 -5.94
CA MET A 198 24.75 12.81 -6.78
C MET A 198 24.03 12.06 -7.89
N MET A 199 24.22 12.52 -9.12
CA MET A 199 23.62 11.93 -10.31
C MET A 199 24.58 10.96 -10.99
N PRO A 200 24.09 9.83 -11.52
CA PRO A 200 24.93 8.93 -12.30
C PRO A 200 25.34 9.60 -13.61
N ASP A 201 26.63 9.55 -13.93
CA ASP A 201 27.16 10.00 -15.21
C ASP A 201 26.82 8.96 -16.29
N ARG A 202 25.68 9.16 -16.98
CA ARG A 202 25.22 8.25 -18.04
C ARG A 202 26.11 8.26 -19.29
N SER A 203 26.98 9.25 -19.45
CA SER A 203 27.93 9.33 -20.57
C SER A 203 29.07 8.33 -20.43
N LYS A 204 29.37 7.89 -19.19
CA LYS A 204 30.38 6.87 -18.91
C LYS A 204 29.68 5.52 -18.76
N THR A 205 29.94 4.62 -19.70
CA THR A 205 29.46 3.22 -19.65
C THR A 205 30.20 2.46 -18.52
N GLY A 206 29.84 2.70 -17.27
CA GLY A 206 30.41 2.08 -16.09
C GLY A 206 30.05 2.84 -14.81
N ARG A 207 30.08 2.15 -13.65
CA ARG A 207 29.79 2.72 -12.31
C ARG A 207 30.69 3.89 -11.87
N ALA A 208 31.60 4.38 -12.71
CA ALA A 208 32.76 5.17 -12.32
C ALA A 208 32.59 6.70 -12.41
N GLY A 209 31.41 7.21 -12.78
CA GLY A 209 31.15 8.65 -12.75
C GLY A 209 29.86 8.97 -12.01
N ARG A 210 29.95 9.84 -11.01
CA ARG A 210 28.82 10.59 -10.48
C ARG A 210 29.21 12.05 -10.43
N PHE A 211 28.25 12.93 -10.65
CA PHE A 211 28.44 14.37 -10.53
C PHE A 211 27.35 14.92 -9.61
N TYR A 212 27.68 15.95 -8.84
CA TYR A 212 26.72 16.68 -8.06
C TYR A 212 26.03 17.72 -8.93
N THR A 213 24.70 17.75 -8.89
CA THR A 213 23.91 18.83 -9.47
C THR A 213 22.72 19.14 -8.59
N ASN A 214 22.33 20.40 -8.56
CA ASN A 214 21.07 20.80 -7.97
C ASN A 214 19.95 20.51 -8.96
N GLU A 215 18.93 19.82 -8.47
CA GLU A 215 17.79 19.39 -9.28
C GLU A 215 16.54 20.12 -8.82
N LEU A 216 15.76 20.60 -9.79
CA LEU A 216 14.45 21.22 -9.55
C LEU A 216 13.57 20.30 -8.69
N THR A 217 13.56 19.01 -9.02
CA THR A 217 12.83 17.97 -8.27
C THR A 217 13.24 17.93 -6.81
N THR A 218 14.55 17.97 -6.55
CA THR A 218 15.08 17.89 -5.19
C THR A 218 14.65 19.13 -4.40
N ALA A 219 14.82 20.33 -4.97
CA ALA A 219 14.36 21.57 -4.36
C ALA A 219 12.86 21.54 -4.07
N GLY A 220 12.04 21.14 -5.04
CA GLY A 220 10.59 20.98 -4.87
C GLY A 220 10.23 20.01 -3.76
N THR A 221 10.86 18.82 -3.72
CA THR A 221 10.57 17.81 -2.68
C THR A 221 10.90 18.28 -1.27
N VAL A 222 11.90 19.16 -1.12
CA VAL A 222 12.29 19.74 0.17
C VAL A 222 11.36 20.90 0.56
N VAL A 223 11.11 21.83 -0.37
CA VAL A 223 10.36 23.06 -0.13
C VAL A 223 8.86 22.82 0.00
N MET A 224 8.25 22.03 -0.88
CA MET A 224 6.79 21.90 -0.98
C MET A 224 6.11 21.53 0.34
N PRO A 225 6.49 20.44 1.04
CA PRO A 225 5.77 20.06 2.27
C PRO A 225 6.02 21.05 3.42
N ALA A 226 7.15 21.75 3.43
CA ALA A 226 7.42 22.80 4.41
C ALA A 226 6.57 24.05 4.14
N ALA A 227 6.39 24.44 2.87
CA ALA A 227 5.45 25.50 2.48
C ALA A 227 4.01 25.14 2.87
N LEU A 228 3.63 23.86 2.73
CA LEU A 228 2.32 23.37 3.16
C LEU A 228 2.13 23.52 4.68
N ALA A 229 3.17 23.19 5.47
CA ALA A 229 3.15 23.39 6.93
C ALA A 229 3.08 24.87 7.31
N LEU A 230 3.79 25.76 6.60
CA LEU A 230 3.72 27.21 6.82
C LEU A 230 2.33 27.77 6.54
N ARG A 231 1.67 27.34 5.45
CA ARG A 231 0.28 27.72 5.14
C ARG A 231 -0.67 27.28 6.26
N ALA A 232 -0.54 26.04 6.72
CA ALA A 232 -1.35 25.53 7.82
C ALA A 232 -1.13 26.32 9.12
N LEU A 233 0.14 26.64 9.44
CA LEU A 233 0.46 27.51 10.57
C LEU A 233 -0.15 28.89 10.40
N GLN A 234 0.01 29.54 9.25
CA GLN A 234 -0.52 30.89 8.96
C GLN A 234 -2.05 30.99 9.15
N ARG A 235 -2.78 29.91 8.86
CA ARG A 235 -4.24 29.82 9.04
C ARG A 235 -4.67 29.55 10.48
N THR A 236 -3.74 29.26 11.38
CA THR A 236 -4.04 29.05 12.81
C THR A 236 -4.40 30.37 13.47
N SER A 237 -5.51 30.43 14.20
CA SER A 237 -5.90 31.62 14.97
C SER A 237 -4.91 31.88 16.12
N GLY A 238 -4.55 33.14 16.35
CA GLY A 238 -3.72 33.54 17.50
C GLY A 238 -2.24 33.24 17.34
N LEU A 239 -1.68 33.46 16.13
CA LEU A 239 -0.25 33.38 15.88
C LEU A 239 0.55 34.22 16.88
N SER A 240 1.66 33.65 17.35
CA SER A 240 2.64 34.41 18.11
C SER A 240 3.52 35.25 17.17
N ASN A 241 4.12 36.32 17.68
CA ASN A 241 5.11 37.09 16.90
C ASN A 241 6.29 36.22 16.43
N GLU A 242 6.62 35.16 17.18
CA GLU A 242 7.66 34.20 16.79
C GLU A 242 7.22 33.36 15.59
N ASP A 243 5.96 32.92 15.56
CA ASP A 243 5.38 32.19 14.43
C ASP A 243 5.35 33.05 13.17
N GLU A 244 4.90 34.30 13.28
CA GLU A 244 4.89 35.25 12.15
C GLU A 244 6.31 35.47 11.58
N ALA A 245 7.29 35.73 12.45
CA ALA A 245 8.68 35.89 12.04
C ALA A 245 9.30 34.61 11.46
N ARG A 246 8.86 33.43 11.93
CA ARG A 246 9.26 32.13 11.38
C ARG A 246 8.68 31.93 9.98
N ILE A 247 7.41 32.24 9.75
CA ILE A 247 6.76 32.14 8.44
C ILE A 247 7.47 33.04 7.42
N GLU A 248 7.67 34.32 7.74
CA GLU A 248 8.31 35.28 6.83
C GLU A 248 9.72 34.81 6.42
N ARG A 249 10.56 34.48 7.41
CA ARG A 249 11.94 34.03 7.19
C ARG A 249 12.00 32.77 6.32
N LEU A 250 11.19 31.76 6.65
CA LEU A 250 11.23 30.49 5.95
C LEU A 250 10.65 30.61 4.54
N ALA A 251 9.55 31.35 4.34
CA ALA A 251 8.98 31.58 3.01
C ALA A 251 9.96 32.33 2.08
N ALA A 252 10.67 33.35 2.58
CA ALA A 252 11.70 34.05 1.82
C ALA A 252 12.84 33.11 1.38
N THR A 253 13.26 32.22 2.28
CA THR A 253 14.31 31.22 2.00
C THR A 253 13.86 30.19 0.95
N MET A 254 12.59 29.79 0.99
CA MET A 254 11.99 28.88 0.01
C MET A 254 11.92 29.51 -1.39
N LEU A 255 11.50 30.77 -1.48
CA LEU A 255 11.47 31.52 -2.74
C LEU A 255 12.86 31.65 -3.35
N GLU A 256 13.87 32.01 -2.54
CA GLU A 256 15.27 32.05 -2.99
C GLU A 256 15.70 30.71 -3.59
N ALA A 257 15.38 29.59 -2.92
CA ALA A 257 15.80 28.26 -3.35
C ALA A 257 15.13 27.77 -4.65
N LEU A 258 13.88 28.16 -4.91
CA LEU A 258 13.17 27.84 -6.15
C LEU A 258 13.58 28.75 -7.31
N ASN A 259 13.83 30.03 -7.03
CA ASN A 259 14.23 31.01 -8.04
C ASN A 259 15.61 30.71 -8.68
N GLU A 260 16.43 29.85 -8.06
CA GLU A 260 17.69 29.36 -8.64
C GLU A 260 17.52 28.60 -9.96
N PHE A 261 16.31 28.13 -10.28
CA PHE A 261 16.00 27.32 -11.46
C PHE A 261 15.28 28.09 -12.58
N GLU A 262 15.11 29.41 -12.46
CA GLU A 262 14.36 30.20 -13.44
C GLU A 262 15.01 30.21 -14.83
N ASP A 263 16.34 30.10 -14.89
CA ASP A 263 17.10 29.94 -16.14
C ASP A 263 16.79 28.63 -16.88
N ASP A 264 16.19 27.64 -16.21
CA ASP A 264 15.77 26.36 -16.79
C ASP A 264 14.32 26.39 -17.27
N PHE A 265 13.55 27.43 -16.93
CA PHE A 265 12.15 27.56 -17.35
C PHE A 265 12.03 28.04 -18.80
N ARG A 266 11.13 27.43 -19.56
CA ARG A 266 10.81 27.79 -20.94
C ARG A 266 9.31 28.05 -21.06
N PRO A 267 8.89 29.30 -21.36
CA PRO A 267 7.48 29.59 -21.60
C PRO A 267 7.01 28.91 -22.91
N LEU A 268 5.73 28.55 -22.94
CA LEU A 268 5.04 27.98 -24.09
C LEU A 268 3.92 28.94 -24.51
N PRO A 269 4.15 29.82 -25.50
CA PRO A 269 3.22 30.90 -25.84
C PRO A 269 1.83 30.43 -26.29
N ASP A 270 1.74 29.26 -26.93
CA ASP A 270 0.48 28.80 -27.56
C ASP A 270 -0.65 28.48 -26.57
N HIS A 271 -0.34 28.31 -25.29
CA HIS A 271 -1.32 27.94 -24.26
C HIS A 271 -1.04 28.63 -22.92
N ASP A 272 -0.36 29.78 -22.92
CA ASP A 272 0.06 30.49 -21.70
C ASP A 272 0.72 29.54 -20.67
N GLY A 273 1.49 28.59 -21.20
CA GLY A 273 2.11 27.52 -20.43
C GLY A 273 3.59 27.75 -20.22
N GLY A 274 4.23 26.76 -19.63
CA GLY A 274 5.68 26.67 -19.57
C GLY A 274 6.17 25.37 -18.94
N LEU A 275 7.43 25.05 -19.18
CA LEU A 275 8.06 23.82 -18.72
C LEU A 275 9.46 24.10 -18.20
N TYR A 276 9.94 23.26 -17.29
CA TYR A 276 11.34 23.28 -16.88
C TYR A 276 12.15 22.28 -17.71
N LEU A 277 13.42 22.58 -17.96
CA LEU A 277 14.37 21.67 -18.58
C LEU A 277 15.31 21.07 -17.53
N MET A 278 15.64 19.79 -17.69
CA MET A 278 16.74 19.15 -16.97
C MET A 278 18.06 19.59 -17.63
N PRO A 279 18.93 20.32 -16.93
CA PRO A 279 20.12 20.93 -17.55
C PRO A 279 21.13 19.87 -18.05
N TYR A 280 21.19 18.71 -17.41
CA TYR A 280 22.16 17.64 -17.74
C TYR A 280 21.70 16.71 -18.88
N GLU A 281 20.42 16.72 -19.24
CA GLU A 281 19.87 15.88 -20.33
C GLU A 281 19.30 16.71 -21.49
N SER A 282 19.13 18.02 -21.33
CA SER A 282 18.43 18.89 -22.29
C SER A 282 17.05 18.35 -22.66
N ARG A 283 16.34 17.81 -21.66
CA ARG A 283 14.99 17.24 -21.79
C ARG A 283 14.04 17.96 -20.85
N VAL A 284 12.76 18.02 -21.23
CA VAL A 284 11.69 18.56 -20.39
C VAL A 284 11.61 17.78 -19.09
N GLU A 285 11.59 18.43 -17.94
CA GLU A 285 11.35 17.80 -16.64
C GLU A 285 10.04 16.99 -16.66
N PRO A 286 10.01 15.79 -16.05
CA PRO A 286 8.76 15.08 -15.80
C PRO A 286 7.68 15.95 -15.16
N LEU A 287 6.42 15.62 -15.46
CA LEU A 287 5.28 16.31 -14.86
C LEU A 287 5.28 16.18 -13.34
N ASN A 288 5.50 14.99 -12.80
CA ASN A 288 5.57 14.80 -11.35
C ASN A 288 6.66 15.66 -10.67
N HIS A 289 7.75 16.00 -11.35
CA HIS A 289 8.81 16.85 -10.82
C HIS A 289 8.39 18.33 -10.82
N SER A 290 8.00 18.83 -11.99
CA SER A 290 7.58 20.22 -12.17
C SER A 290 6.33 20.55 -11.35
N HIS A 291 5.41 19.60 -11.16
CA HIS A 291 4.20 19.80 -10.38
C HIS A 291 4.47 19.96 -8.88
N ILE A 292 5.49 19.29 -8.33
CA ILE A 292 5.88 19.52 -6.93
C ILE A 292 6.32 20.98 -6.74
N VAL A 293 7.07 21.53 -7.69
CA VAL A 293 7.48 22.93 -7.66
C VAL A 293 6.30 23.87 -7.91
N GLY A 294 5.41 23.55 -8.85
CA GLY A 294 4.18 24.33 -9.06
C GLY A 294 3.31 24.39 -7.80
N ARG A 295 3.21 23.31 -7.02
CA ARG A 295 2.53 23.31 -5.72
C ARG A 295 3.20 24.26 -4.75
N ALA A 296 4.53 24.19 -4.64
CA ALA A 296 5.30 25.06 -3.76
C ALA A 296 5.08 26.53 -4.12
N TYR A 297 5.08 26.90 -5.40
CA TYR A 297 4.79 28.25 -5.85
C TYR A 297 3.37 28.72 -5.49
N LEU A 298 2.32 27.90 -5.68
CA LEU A 298 0.97 28.27 -5.25
C LEU A 298 0.90 28.53 -3.74
N LEU A 299 1.48 27.64 -2.94
CA LEU A 299 1.51 27.79 -1.49
C LEU A 299 2.27 29.07 -1.07
N LEU A 300 3.42 29.33 -1.69
CA LEU A 300 4.21 30.52 -1.40
C LEU A 300 3.50 31.80 -1.83
N HIS A 301 2.79 31.81 -2.97
CA HIS A 301 1.94 32.93 -3.35
C HIS A 301 0.86 33.20 -2.29
N GLU A 302 0.18 32.18 -1.79
CA GLU A 302 -0.83 32.37 -0.72
C GLU A 302 -0.20 32.97 0.55
N ILE A 303 1.01 32.53 0.90
CA ILE A 303 1.71 32.97 2.11
C ILE A 303 2.23 34.40 1.99
N THR A 304 2.82 34.77 0.84
CA THR A 304 3.61 36.00 0.67
C THR A 304 2.97 37.04 -0.24
N GLY A 305 1.99 36.66 -1.05
CA GLY A 305 1.45 37.49 -2.13
C GLY A 305 2.38 37.62 -3.35
N ASP A 306 3.40 36.77 -3.50
CA ASP A 306 4.33 36.85 -4.63
C ASP A 306 3.64 36.47 -5.96
N GLU A 307 3.44 37.47 -6.82
CA GLU A 307 2.76 37.31 -8.12
C GLU A 307 3.57 36.48 -9.13
N HIS A 308 4.90 36.50 -9.00
CA HIS A 308 5.78 35.67 -9.85
C HIS A 308 5.51 34.18 -9.63
N SER A 309 5.40 33.76 -8.36
CA SER A 309 5.02 32.41 -7.97
C SER A 309 3.65 32.01 -8.55
N LEU A 310 2.64 32.86 -8.43
CA LEU A 310 1.32 32.59 -9.03
C LEU A 310 1.41 32.41 -10.55
N ALA A 311 2.10 33.31 -11.24
CA ALA A 311 2.27 33.23 -12.69
C ALA A 311 2.96 31.93 -13.10
N ARG A 312 4.02 31.54 -12.40
CA ARG A 312 4.79 30.32 -12.69
C ARG A 312 3.96 29.05 -12.45
N ALA A 313 3.22 28.99 -11.34
CA ALA A 313 2.31 27.89 -11.07
C ALA A 313 1.17 27.79 -12.10
N THR A 314 0.60 28.93 -12.50
CA THR A 314 -0.46 29.00 -13.52
C THR A 314 0.04 28.45 -14.86
N GLN A 315 1.25 28.81 -15.27
CA GLN A 315 1.87 28.28 -16.48
C GLN A 315 2.07 26.77 -16.43
N LEU A 316 2.51 26.21 -15.29
CA LEU A 316 2.64 24.76 -15.13
C LEU A 316 1.27 24.06 -15.17
N CYS A 317 0.24 24.66 -14.57
CA CYS A 317 -1.13 24.14 -14.63
C CYS A 317 -1.67 24.12 -16.08
N ASN A 318 -1.45 25.20 -16.83
CA ASN A 318 -1.83 25.28 -18.24
C ASN A 318 -1.10 24.24 -19.09
N THR A 319 0.20 24.04 -18.87
CA THR A 319 0.98 22.96 -19.51
C THR A 319 0.38 21.59 -19.23
N PHE A 320 0.02 21.30 -17.98
CA PHE A 320 -0.60 20.02 -17.63
C PHE A 320 -1.95 19.84 -18.32
N ARG A 321 -2.79 20.86 -18.31
CA ARG A 321 -4.10 20.84 -18.97
C ARG A 321 -3.95 20.60 -20.48
N ALA A 322 -2.98 21.23 -21.13
CA ALA A 322 -2.66 21.02 -22.54
C ALA A 322 -2.09 19.60 -22.81
N ALA A 323 -1.42 18.99 -21.84
CA ALA A 323 -0.90 17.64 -21.93
C ALA A 323 -1.96 16.54 -21.72
N CYS A 324 -3.13 16.89 -21.17
CA CYS A 324 -4.20 15.92 -20.89
C CYS A 324 -5.02 15.59 -22.15
N GLU A 325 -5.35 14.30 -22.30
CA GLU A 325 -6.29 13.79 -23.29
C GLU A 325 -7.57 13.32 -22.59
N GLU A 326 -8.73 13.79 -23.06
CA GLU A 326 -10.02 13.30 -22.58
C GLU A 326 -10.38 11.97 -23.27
N LEU A 327 -10.63 10.94 -22.45
CA LEU A 327 -11.03 9.61 -22.88
C LEU A 327 -12.56 9.52 -23.12
N PRO A 328 -13.07 8.49 -23.83
CA PRO A 328 -14.51 8.37 -24.15
C PRO A 328 -15.44 8.37 -22.94
N ASP A 329 -14.98 7.91 -21.78
CA ASP A 329 -15.71 7.88 -20.50
C ASP A 329 -15.51 9.15 -19.67
N LYS A 330 -14.99 10.22 -20.28
CA LYS A 330 -14.68 11.51 -19.64
C LYS A 330 -13.65 11.41 -18.51
N ALA A 331 -12.83 10.36 -18.52
CA ALA A 331 -11.59 10.32 -17.74
C ALA A 331 -10.48 11.10 -18.47
N TRP A 332 -9.43 11.47 -17.76
CA TRP A 332 -8.25 12.09 -18.36
C TRP A 332 -7.05 11.15 -18.37
N ALA A 333 -6.29 11.14 -19.46
CA ALA A 333 -4.96 10.54 -19.53
C ALA A 333 -3.91 11.63 -19.73
N TRP A 334 -2.70 11.40 -19.23
CA TRP A 334 -1.58 12.31 -19.42
C TRP A 334 -0.26 11.55 -19.53
N PRO A 335 0.74 12.12 -20.21
CA PRO A 335 2.03 11.49 -20.38
C PRO A 335 2.91 11.64 -19.13
N TYR A 336 4.01 10.91 -19.06
CA TYR A 336 5.01 11.15 -18.02
C TYR A 336 5.79 12.46 -18.24
N ARG A 337 6.03 12.81 -19.51
CA ARG A 337 6.68 14.04 -19.97
C ARG A 337 5.88 14.62 -21.12
N TYR A 338 5.67 15.92 -21.10
CA TYR A 338 5.04 16.64 -22.20
C TYR A 338 6.10 17.39 -23.01
N GLU A 339 6.35 16.92 -24.25
CA GLU A 339 7.31 17.52 -25.18
C GLU A 339 6.52 18.04 -26.41
N PRO A 340 6.02 19.29 -26.40
CA PRO A 340 5.08 19.77 -27.42
C PRO A 340 5.60 19.60 -28.86
N ASP A 341 6.90 19.84 -29.08
CA ASP A 341 7.54 19.71 -30.40
C ASP A 341 7.72 18.26 -30.88
N ARG A 342 7.65 17.28 -29.97
CA ARG A 342 7.83 15.86 -30.28
C ARG A 342 6.54 15.05 -30.22
N GLY A 343 5.44 15.71 -29.86
CA GLY A 343 4.18 15.05 -29.53
C GLY A 343 4.30 14.19 -28.27
N VAL A 344 3.30 13.32 -28.07
CA VAL A 344 3.24 12.47 -26.89
C VAL A 344 4.17 11.25 -27.05
N VAL A 345 5.36 11.31 -26.43
CA VAL A 345 6.38 10.24 -26.51
C VAL A 345 5.98 9.01 -25.67
N GLU A 346 5.30 9.22 -24.54
CA GLU A 346 4.76 8.17 -23.67
C GLU A 346 3.29 8.49 -23.35
N LEU A 347 2.35 7.70 -23.88
CA LEU A 347 0.91 8.00 -23.78
C LEU A 347 0.33 7.93 -22.36
N SER A 348 1.04 7.34 -21.39
CA SER A 348 0.51 7.23 -20.04
C SER A 348 1.57 7.23 -18.96
N GLU A 349 1.41 8.13 -18.01
CA GLU A 349 2.23 8.18 -16.81
C GLU A 349 2.02 6.92 -15.93
N PRO A 350 3.08 6.37 -15.33
CA PRO A 350 2.92 5.30 -14.35
C PRO A 350 2.25 5.78 -13.05
N ILE A 351 1.37 4.97 -12.46
CA ILE A 351 0.44 5.44 -11.40
C ILE A 351 1.11 6.03 -10.16
N TRP A 352 2.30 5.53 -9.78
CA TRP A 352 3.02 5.98 -8.59
C TRP A 352 3.67 7.35 -8.80
N LYS A 353 3.88 7.75 -10.05
CA LYS A 353 4.32 9.11 -10.40
C LYS A 353 3.10 10.02 -10.63
N GLY A 354 2.07 9.49 -11.30
CA GLY A 354 0.79 10.18 -11.50
C GLY A 354 0.18 10.69 -10.19
N ALA A 355 0.25 9.90 -9.13
CA ALA A 355 -0.27 10.31 -7.83
C ALA A 355 0.41 11.58 -7.27
N THR A 356 1.70 11.79 -7.58
CA THR A 356 2.44 13.01 -7.24
C THR A 356 2.04 14.15 -8.18
N THR A 357 1.93 13.88 -9.49
CA THR A 357 1.50 14.85 -10.51
C THR A 357 0.16 15.50 -10.15
N LEU A 358 -0.83 14.72 -9.76
CA LEU A 358 -2.21 15.20 -9.55
C LEU A 358 -2.40 16.11 -8.33
N ARG A 359 -1.38 16.26 -7.49
CA ARG A 359 -1.45 17.12 -6.31
C ARG A 359 -1.42 18.62 -6.64
N LEU A 360 -0.82 19.01 -7.77
CA LEU A 360 -0.89 20.39 -8.27
C LEU A 360 -2.31 20.74 -8.72
N PRO A 361 -2.95 19.99 -9.65
CA PRO A 361 -4.34 20.25 -10.04
C PRO A 361 -5.32 20.35 -8.85
N LYS A 362 -5.17 19.48 -7.84
CA LYS A 362 -6.01 19.55 -6.63
C LYS A 362 -5.86 20.87 -5.90
N LEU A 363 -4.62 21.27 -5.57
CA LEU A 363 -4.37 22.54 -4.87
C LEU A 363 -4.81 23.74 -5.71
N ALA A 364 -4.59 23.66 -7.03
CA ALA A 364 -4.99 24.71 -7.95
C ALA A 364 -6.53 24.83 -8.02
N GLU A 365 -7.29 23.73 -7.95
CA GLU A 365 -8.75 23.76 -7.81
C GLU A 365 -9.21 24.42 -6.51
N GLU A 366 -8.61 24.04 -5.37
CA GLU A 366 -8.90 24.65 -4.06
C GLU A 366 -8.67 26.18 -4.07
N MET A 367 -7.66 26.62 -4.81
CA MET A 367 -7.29 28.03 -4.96
C MET A 367 -7.94 28.71 -6.17
N GLN A 368 -8.82 28.02 -6.90
CA GLN A 368 -9.51 28.52 -8.09
C GLN A 368 -8.56 29.00 -9.21
N VAL A 369 -7.41 28.34 -9.35
CA VAL A 369 -6.39 28.57 -10.38
C VAL A 369 -6.46 27.47 -11.45
N VAL A 370 -6.86 27.81 -12.68
CA VAL A 370 -6.89 26.94 -13.89
C VAL A 370 -7.82 25.72 -13.84
N PHE A 371 -7.81 24.95 -12.75
CA PHE A 371 -8.59 23.72 -12.58
C PHE A 371 -9.89 23.98 -11.83
N THR A 372 -10.89 23.17 -12.15
CA THR A 372 -12.21 23.19 -11.54
C THR A 372 -12.53 21.85 -10.88
N ARG A 373 -13.54 21.81 -10.02
CA ARG A 373 -14.07 20.56 -9.46
C ARG A 373 -14.46 19.54 -10.54
N GLY A 374 -14.95 20.00 -11.69
CA GLY A 374 -15.28 19.15 -12.83
C GLY A 374 -14.05 18.47 -13.44
N ASP A 375 -12.93 19.19 -13.53
CA ASP A 375 -11.66 18.63 -13.98
C ASP A 375 -11.14 17.56 -13.00
N MET A 376 -11.25 17.81 -11.69
CA MET A 376 -10.87 16.85 -10.66
C MET A 376 -11.76 15.59 -10.67
N GLN A 377 -13.04 15.71 -11.02
CA GLN A 377 -13.91 14.55 -11.25
C GLN A 377 -13.47 13.72 -12.46
N CYS A 378 -12.99 14.34 -13.53
CA CYS A 378 -12.43 13.62 -14.68
C CYS A 378 -11.16 12.84 -14.27
N ILE A 379 -10.29 13.45 -13.46
CA ILE A 379 -9.11 12.79 -12.88
C ILE A 379 -9.50 11.62 -11.96
N ALA A 380 -10.52 11.79 -11.10
CA ALA A 380 -11.00 10.72 -10.23
C ALA A 380 -11.57 9.54 -11.04
N ARG A 381 -12.27 9.81 -12.15
CA ARG A 381 -12.72 8.76 -13.08
C ARG A 381 -11.57 7.97 -13.68
N THR A 382 -10.42 8.60 -13.94
CA THR A 382 -9.20 7.90 -14.39
C THR A 382 -8.82 6.80 -13.41
N PHE A 383 -8.83 7.10 -12.10
CA PHE A 383 -8.54 6.08 -11.10
C PHE A 383 -9.56 4.94 -11.15
N VAL A 384 -10.85 5.27 -11.10
CA VAL A 384 -11.89 4.24 -10.94
C VAL A 384 -12.10 3.40 -12.21
N ASN A 385 -11.90 3.97 -13.39
CA ASN A 385 -12.20 3.30 -14.65
C ASN A 385 -10.95 2.71 -15.34
N HIS A 386 -9.76 3.26 -15.09
CA HIS A 386 -8.53 2.87 -15.81
C HIS A 386 -7.42 2.35 -14.89
N VAL A 387 -7.29 2.89 -13.67
CA VAL A 387 -6.33 2.35 -12.69
C VAL A 387 -6.88 1.11 -12.00
N TRP A 388 -8.12 1.16 -11.50
CA TRP A 388 -8.79 0.01 -10.91
C TRP A 388 -9.46 -0.85 -11.99
N LEU A 389 -8.90 -2.04 -12.22
CA LEU A 389 -9.33 -2.96 -13.27
C LEU A 389 -10.38 -3.99 -12.77
N GLY A 390 -10.92 -3.77 -11.57
CA GLY A 390 -11.81 -4.70 -10.86
C GLY A 390 -11.09 -5.97 -10.35
N ASP A 391 -11.80 -6.75 -9.52
CA ASP A 391 -11.28 -7.97 -8.88
C ASP A 391 -9.92 -7.73 -8.19
N ASP A 392 -9.81 -6.58 -7.49
CA ASP A 392 -8.59 -6.07 -6.83
C ASP A 392 -7.39 -5.88 -7.77
N ARG A 393 -7.54 -5.94 -9.09
CA ARG A 393 -6.42 -5.72 -10.02
C ARG A 393 -6.25 -4.22 -10.29
N PHE A 394 -4.99 -3.82 -10.43
CA PHE A 394 -4.61 -2.43 -10.66
C PHE A 394 -3.69 -2.33 -11.86
N SER A 395 -3.92 -1.33 -12.72
CA SER A 395 -3.02 -0.98 -13.80
C SER A 395 -1.73 -0.36 -13.25
N LYS A 396 -0.63 -0.57 -13.98
CA LYS A 396 0.66 0.10 -13.74
C LYS A 396 0.65 1.55 -14.23
N TYR A 397 -0.27 1.90 -15.11
CA TYR A 397 -0.36 3.19 -15.79
C TYR A 397 -1.72 3.85 -15.54
N VAL A 398 -1.78 5.18 -15.68
CA VAL A 398 -3.04 5.93 -15.49
C VAL A 398 -4.06 5.66 -16.59
N SER A 399 -3.61 5.18 -17.75
CA SER A 399 -4.45 4.74 -18.87
C SER A 399 -3.72 3.66 -19.68
N ASP A 400 -4.48 2.77 -20.30
CA ASP A 400 -3.98 1.80 -21.28
C ASP A 400 -4.06 2.31 -22.72
N ALA A 401 -4.35 3.60 -22.93
CA ALA A 401 -4.33 4.23 -24.24
C ALA A 401 -3.02 3.92 -24.97
N GLY A 402 -3.14 3.31 -26.17
CA GLY A 402 -2.01 2.88 -26.99
C GLY A 402 -1.35 1.56 -26.59
N ARG A 403 -1.85 0.84 -25.57
CA ARG A 403 -1.33 -0.48 -25.16
C ARG A 403 -2.23 -1.62 -25.64
N LYS A 404 -1.62 -2.75 -26.01
CA LYS A 404 -2.35 -3.96 -26.43
C LYS A 404 -3.11 -4.64 -25.28
N ARG A 405 -2.61 -4.51 -24.05
CA ARG A 405 -3.26 -5.01 -22.84
C ARG A 405 -2.83 -4.20 -21.61
N PRO A 406 -3.68 -4.11 -20.57
CA PRO A 406 -3.30 -3.56 -19.27
C PRO A 406 -2.13 -4.33 -18.68
N GLU A 407 -1.06 -3.63 -18.29
CA GLU A 407 -0.03 -4.18 -17.42
C GLU A 407 -0.47 -4.00 -15.97
N THR A 408 -0.50 -5.09 -15.19
CA THR A 408 -0.96 -5.01 -13.80
C THR A 408 0.19 -4.75 -12.83
N LEU A 409 -0.11 -4.12 -11.69
CA LEU A 409 0.86 -3.96 -10.59
C LEU A 409 1.44 -5.30 -10.13
N ALA A 410 0.63 -6.35 -10.06
CA ALA A 410 1.08 -7.68 -9.67
C ALA A 410 2.11 -8.28 -10.64
N GLU A 411 1.95 -8.07 -11.95
CA GLU A 411 2.95 -8.45 -12.95
C GLU A 411 4.25 -7.64 -12.79
N GLY A 412 4.14 -6.35 -12.46
CA GLY A 412 5.28 -5.47 -12.22
C GLY A 412 6.09 -5.82 -10.97
N VAL A 413 5.43 -6.10 -9.85
CA VAL A 413 6.08 -6.47 -8.58
C VAL A 413 6.91 -7.76 -8.72
N ARG A 414 6.43 -8.73 -9.51
CA ARG A 414 7.13 -10.01 -9.75
C ARG A 414 8.47 -9.84 -10.49
N ARG A 415 8.66 -8.78 -11.26
CA ARG A 415 9.88 -8.54 -12.03
C ARG A 415 11.02 -7.92 -11.21
N TYR A 416 10.88 -7.78 -9.89
CA TYR A 416 11.84 -7.16 -8.97
C TYR A 416 12.17 -5.69 -9.25
N GLU A 417 11.71 -5.11 -10.36
CA GLU A 417 12.00 -3.73 -10.73
C GLU A 417 11.26 -2.71 -9.86
N TYR A 418 10.16 -3.09 -9.18
CA TYR A 418 9.25 -2.13 -8.55
C TYR A 418 8.41 -2.67 -7.38
N ARG A 419 9.04 -3.12 -6.28
CA ARG A 419 8.29 -3.44 -5.05
C ARG A 419 7.49 -2.24 -4.49
N ASP A 420 7.90 -1.02 -4.85
CA ASP A 420 7.29 0.21 -4.33
C ASP A 420 6.02 0.65 -5.09
N ASN A 421 5.73 0.06 -6.26
CA ASN A 421 4.60 0.50 -7.09
C ASN A 421 3.23 0.19 -6.45
N GLY A 422 3.11 -0.87 -5.66
CA GLY A 422 1.89 -1.18 -4.91
C GLY A 422 1.50 -0.03 -3.96
N TYR A 423 2.49 0.64 -3.38
CA TYR A 423 2.26 1.78 -2.48
C TYR A 423 1.94 3.08 -3.22
N GLY A 424 2.34 3.20 -4.49
CA GLY A 424 1.93 4.31 -5.34
C GLY A 424 0.41 4.41 -5.53
N LEU A 425 -0.30 3.29 -5.41
CA LEU A 425 -1.77 3.24 -5.40
C LEU A 425 -2.35 4.03 -4.22
N LEU A 426 -1.72 3.94 -3.04
CA LEU A 426 -2.26 4.46 -1.79
C LEU A 426 -2.34 5.98 -1.78
N ILE A 427 -1.44 6.65 -2.50
CA ILE A 427 -1.41 8.11 -2.59
C ILE A 427 -2.73 8.65 -3.15
N TRP A 428 -3.44 7.91 -4.02
CA TRP A 428 -4.66 8.36 -4.71
C TRP A 428 -5.86 8.56 -3.78
N ILE A 429 -5.78 8.14 -2.51
CA ILE A 429 -6.86 8.29 -1.53
C ILE A 429 -7.39 9.72 -1.40
N PHE A 430 -6.56 10.74 -1.67
CA PHE A 430 -6.98 12.14 -1.60
C PHE A 430 -8.09 12.53 -2.59
N LEU A 431 -8.34 11.70 -3.61
CA LEU A 431 -9.38 11.95 -4.60
C LEU A 431 -10.76 11.44 -4.15
N ASP A 432 -10.86 10.86 -2.95
CA ASP A 432 -12.13 10.36 -2.40
C ASP A 432 -13.20 11.45 -2.28
N GLU A 433 -12.80 12.71 -2.10
CA GLU A 433 -13.69 13.88 -2.11
C GLU A 433 -14.39 14.12 -3.47
N TYR A 434 -13.86 13.57 -4.56
CA TYR A 434 -14.44 13.64 -5.91
C TYR A 434 -15.13 12.34 -6.31
N ASP A 435 -14.68 11.19 -5.77
CA ASP A 435 -15.33 9.89 -5.92
C ASP A 435 -15.06 9.00 -4.69
N SER A 436 -16.06 8.85 -3.83
CA SER A 436 -15.93 8.16 -2.54
C SER A 436 -15.59 6.67 -2.66
N ARG A 437 -15.73 6.07 -3.85
CA ARG A 437 -15.30 4.67 -4.09
C ARG A 437 -13.79 4.52 -3.95
N ILE A 438 -13.01 5.57 -4.23
CA ILE A 438 -11.54 5.54 -4.21
C ILE A 438 -11.02 5.15 -2.83
N ARG A 439 -11.58 5.72 -1.75
CA ARG A 439 -11.19 5.38 -0.38
C ARG A 439 -11.35 3.89 -0.12
N ASN A 440 -12.52 3.33 -0.42
CA ASN A 440 -12.80 1.91 -0.22
C ASN A 440 -11.84 1.03 -1.03
N ILE A 441 -11.58 1.36 -2.29
CA ILE A 441 -10.63 0.62 -3.14
C ILE A 441 -9.22 0.62 -2.55
N VAL A 442 -8.76 1.77 -2.04
CA VAL A 442 -7.43 1.90 -1.43
C VAL A 442 -7.35 1.13 -0.10
N GLU A 443 -8.34 1.26 0.78
CA GLU A 443 -8.37 0.56 2.06
C GLU A 443 -8.51 -0.96 1.88
N ASP A 444 -9.30 -1.41 0.90
CA ASP A 444 -9.40 -2.81 0.52
C ASP A 444 -8.08 -3.35 -0.01
N ALA A 445 -7.35 -2.56 -0.81
CA ALA A 445 -6.02 -2.96 -1.28
C ALA A 445 -5.05 -3.19 -0.11
N VAL A 446 -5.01 -2.30 0.89
CA VAL A 446 -4.14 -2.50 2.06
C VAL A 446 -4.55 -3.72 2.87
N SER A 447 -5.86 -3.95 3.03
CA SER A 447 -6.40 -5.01 3.88
C SER A 447 -6.31 -6.40 3.23
N TYR A 448 -6.56 -6.49 1.93
CA TYR A 448 -6.76 -7.74 1.19
C TYR A 448 -5.67 -8.04 0.15
N ARG A 449 -4.75 -7.10 -0.14
CA ARG A 449 -3.63 -7.30 -1.08
C ARG A 449 -2.26 -7.14 -0.41
N PRO A 450 -1.93 -7.97 0.60
CA PRO A 450 -0.60 -7.96 1.21
C PRO A 450 0.50 -8.36 0.22
N ASP A 451 0.18 -8.98 -0.91
CA ASP A 451 1.14 -9.22 -2.00
C ASP A 451 1.58 -7.92 -2.70
N LEU A 452 0.74 -6.88 -2.67
CA LEU A 452 1.07 -5.53 -3.15
C LEU A 452 1.60 -4.64 -2.02
N ILE A 453 1.02 -4.75 -0.82
CA ILE A 453 1.25 -3.84 0.32
C ILE A 453 1.69 -4.66 1.55
N ALA A 454 2.84 -5.32 1.42
CA ALA A 454 3.32 -6.35 2.36
C ALA A 454 3.74 -5.86 3.76
N ARG A 455 3.55 -4.59 4.09
CA ARG A 455 3.94 -4.02 5.40
C ARG A 455 2.88 -3.04 5.92
N GLY A 456 1.67 -3.16 5.38
CA GLY A 456 0.53 -2.30 5.73
C GLY A 456 0.81 -0.82 5.50
N TRP A 457 0.12 0.02 6.27
CA TRP A 457 0.20 1.48 6.17
C TRP A 457 1.62 2.05 6.33
N PHE A 458 2.46 1.51 7.23
CA PHE A 458 3.79 2.08 7.53
C PHE A 458 4.93 1.38 6.80
N GLY A 459 4.60 0.63 5.75
CA GLY A 459 5.58 -0.10 4.96
C GLY A 459 6.49 0.77 4.12
N LEU A 460 5.92 1.83 3.53
CA LEU A 460 6.60 2.85 2.73
C LEU A 460 5.95 4.22 3.00
N PRO A 461 6.66 5.34 2.71
CA PRO A 461 6.19 6.70 2.96
C PRO A 461 4.80 7.03 2.38
N GLN A 462 4.47 6.48 1.21
CA GLN A 462 3.17 6.67 0.57
C GLN A 462 2.01 6.10 1.40
N GLY A 463 2.24 4.98 2.10
CA GLY A 463 1.23 4.41 2.98
C GLY A 463 1.04 5.25 4.25
N VAL A 464 2.10 5.92 4.73
CA VAL A 464 2.04 6.86 5.86
C VAL A 464 1.17 8.06 5.49
N LEU A 465 1.35 8.60 4.28
CA LEU A 465 0.48 9.63 3.71
C LEU A 465 -0.98 9.18 3.64
N ALA A 466 -1.23 7.98 3.11
CA ALA A 466 -2.59 7.46 3.02
C ALA A 466 -3.23 7.20 4.40
N TYR A 467 -2.43 6.80 5.39
CA TYR A 467 -2.88 6.64 6.77
C TYR A 467 -3.36 7.96 7.37
N ALA A 468 -2.69 9.08 7.08
CA ALA A 468 -3.10 10.40 7.56
C ALA A 468 -4.49 10.79 7.03
N TYR A 469 -4.83 10.44 5.78
CA TYR A 469 -6.17 10.64 5.21
C TYR A 469 -7.29 9.82 5.86
N ARG A 470 -6.94 8.80 6.65
CA ARG A 470 -7.90 8.01 7.42
C ARG A 470 -8.23 8.64 8.76
N LEU A 471 -7.36 9.49 9.30
CA LEU A 471 -7.60 10.15 10.58
C LEU A 471 -8.95 10.84 10.54
N ALA A 472 -9.76 10.59 11.58
CA ALA A 472 -11.04 11.25 11.73
C ALA A 472 -10.80 12.75 11.88
N ASP A 473 -11.69 13.54 11.29
CA ASP A 473 -11.79 14.94 11.67
C ASP A 473 -12.14 15.00 13.16
N VAL A 474 -11.55 15.95 13.88
CA VAL A 474 -12.12 16.33 15.17
C VAL A 474 -13.52 16.83 14.87
N ASP A 475 -14.55 16.07 15.25
CA ASP A 475 -15.92 16.58 15.21
C ASP A 475 -15.90 17.88 16.02
N ASP A 476 -16.21 19.01 15.36
CA ASP A 476 -16.23 20.34 16.01
C ASP A 476 -17.10 20.33 17.29
N ASP A 477 -18.06 19.41 17.38
CA ASP A 477 -18.92 19.19 18.54
C ASP A 477 -18.20 18.47 19.72
N GLU A 478 -17.24 17.56 19.48
CA GLU A 478 -16.51 16.82 20.53
C GLU A 478 -15.46 17.65 21.27
N LEU A 479 -15.05 18.81 20.72
CA LEU A 479 -14.24 19.79 21.47
C LEU A 479 -15.02 20.41 22.65
N THR A 480 -16.32 20.14 22.78
CA THR A 480 -17.16 20.70 23.85
C THR A 480 -17.85 19.68 24.77
N HIS A 481 -17.93 18.39 24.44
CA HIS A 481 -18.67 17.42 25.25
C HIS A 481 -18.01 16.03 25.38
N GLU A 482 -17.86 15.57 26.63
CA GLU A 482 -17.44 14.21 26.97
C GLU A 482 -18.49 13.18 26.47
N PRO A 483 -18.10 12.10 25.78
CA PRO A 483 -19.05 11.13 25.27
C PRO A 483 -19.46 10.08 26.32
N GLU A 484 -20.77 9.85 26.46
CA GLU A 484 -21.29 8.70 27.21
C GLU A 484 -21.19 7.39 26.39
N PRO A 485 -20.93 6.24 27.03
CA PRO A 485 -20.76 4.97 26.33
C PRO A 485 -22.10 4.28 26.05
N SER A 486 -22.33 3.85 24.80
CA SER A 486 -23.42 2.92 24.46
C SER A 486 -22.93 1.69 23.69
N SER A 487 -23.58 0.57 23.96
CA SER A 487 -23.20 -0.80 23.62
C SER A 487 -23.97 -1.35 22.42
N ILE A 488 -23.28 -2.01 21.48
CA ILE A 488 -23.92 -2.81 20.43
C ILE A 488 -23.16 -4.13 20.23
N LEU A 489 -23.85 -5.24 20.45
CA LEU A 489 -23.46 -6.61 20.09
C LEU A 489 -24.04 -6.96 18.70
N VAL A 490 -23.27 -7.65 17.84
CA VAL A 490 -23.81 -8.29 16.63
C VAL A 490 -23.27 -9.72 16.49
N ASN A 491 -24.21 -10.66 16.30
CA ASN A 491 -24.02 -12.09 16.10
C ASN A 491 -23.53 -12.43 14.66
N GLY A 492 -22.66 -13.44 14.55
CA GLY A 492 -22.13 -13.93 13.27
C GLY A 492 -23.02 -15.02 12.62
N ASN A 493 -23.21 -14.94 11.30
CA ASN A 493 -23.82 -15.98 10.47
C ASN A 493 -22.76 -16.56 9.49
N VAL A 494 -22.70 -17.89 9.39
CA VAL A 494 -21.72 -18.71 8.68
C VAL A 494 -22.01 -18.83 7.17
N ASP A 495 -23.20 -18.44 6.71
CA ASP A 495 -23.61 -18.53 5.30
C ASP A 495 -22.87 -17.56 4.34
N ALA A 496 -22.01 -16.66 4.86
CA ALA A 496 -21.34 -15.62 4.08
C ALA A 496 -20.00 -16.05 3.43
N ILE A 497 -19.51 -17.27 3.67
CA ILE A 497 -18.11 -17.63 3.35
C ILE A 497 -17.95 -18.27 1.96
N ILE A 498 -18.96 -18.98 1.44
CA ILE A 498 -18.86 -19.70 0.15
C ILE A 498 -18.82 -18.78 -1.09
N PRO A 499 -19.53 -17.62 -1.14
CA PRO A 499 -19.43 -16.69 -2.27
C PRO A 499 -18.07 -15.99 -2.42
N ARG A 500 -17.15 -16.12 -1.45
CA ARG A 500 -15.88 -15.36 -1.38
C ARG A 500 -14.66 -16.07 -1.99
N ILE A 501 -14.76 -17.36 -2.32
CA ILE A 501 -13.61 -18.15 -2.83
C ILE A 501 -13.54 -18.15 -4.37
N MET A 502 -14.65 -17.89 -5.08
CA MET A 502 -14.68 -17.80 -6.54
C MET A 502 -14.89 -16.37 -7.02
N SER A 503 -13.94 -15.83 -7.78
CA SER A 503 -14.09 -14.52 -8.40
C SER A 503 -15.32 -14.50 -9.33
N ARG A 504 -15.97 -13.34 -9.46
CA ARG A 504 -17.18 -13.17 -10.28
C ARG A 504 -16.96 -13.61 -11.73
N LYS A 505 -15.75 -13.39 -12.26
CA LYS A 505 -15.31 -13.87 -13.59
C LYS A 505 -15.30 -15.40 -13.71
N HIS A 506 -14.89 -16.13 -12.68
CA HIS A 506 -14.93 -17.60 -12.69
C HIS A 506 -16.37 -18.11 -12.60
N ARG A 507 -17.24 -17.45 -11.83
CA ARG A 507 -18.68 -17.75 -11.82
C ARG A 507 -19.32 -17.52 -13.20
N ILE A 508 -19.00 -16.41 -13.87
CA ILE A 508 -19.55 -16.08 -15.19
C ILE A 508 -19.05 -17.07 -16.26
N LYS A 509 -17.74 -17.37 -16.30
CA LYS A 509 -17.19 -18.36 -17.24
C LYS A 509 -17.75 -19.77 -17.00
N MET A 510 -17.98 -20.15 -15.75
CA MET A 510 -18.65 -21.41 -15.38
C MET A 510 -20.10 -21.44 -15.89
N ILE A 511 -20.85 -20.33 -15.76
CA ILE A 511 -22.23 -20.19 -16.26
C ILE A 511 -22.30 -20.18 -17.81
N GLU A 512 -21.28 -19.67 -18.48
CA GLU A 512 -21.17 -19.60 -19.93
C GLU A 512 -20.78 -20.95 -20.56
N ALA A 513 -19.87 -21.70 -19.93
CA ALA A 513 -19.40 -23.01 -20.43
C ALA A 513 -20.46 -24.12 -20.38
N MET A 514 -21.48 -24.00 -19.52
CA MET A 514 -22.31 -25.13 -19.14
C MET A 514 -23.50 -25.45 -20.04
N GLY A 515 -23.87 -24.59 -21.01
CA GLY A 515 -24.89 -24.88 -22.05
C GLY A 515 -26.31 -25.27 -21.61
N ASP A 516 -26.52 -25.59 -20.33
CA ASP A 516 -27.69 -26.24 -19.77
C ASP A 516 -28.44 -25.30 -18.80
N GLN A 517 -29.71 -25.09 -19.08
CA GLN A 517 -30.56 -24.09 -18.46
C GLN A 517 -30.93 -24.44 -17.01
N GLU A 518 -30.94 -25.73 -16.65
CA GLU A 518 -31.32 -26.22 -15.33
C GLU A 518 -30.18 -26.05 -14.30
N LEU A 519 -28.93 -26.27 -14.75
CA LEU A 519 -27.72 -25.99 -13.96
C LEU A 519 -27.47 -24.49 -13.75
N ARG A 520 -27.89 -23.64 -14.71
CA ARG A 520 -27.86 -22.18 -14.57
C ARG A 520 -28.75 -21.67 -13.44
N GLN A 521 -29.96 -22.22 -13.28
CA GLN A 521 -30.83 -21.82 -12.17
C GLN A 521 -30.28 -22.24 -10.80
N THR A 522 -29.67 -23.44 -10.73
CA THR A 522 -29.06 -23.96 -9.50
C THR A 522 -27.80 -23.20 -9.09
N ALA A 523 -27.00 -22.71 -10.05
CA ALA A 523 -25.83 -21.87 -9.77
C ALA A 523 -26.20 -20.44 -9.31
N LEU A 524 -27.34 -19.91 -9.77
CA LEU A 524 -27.84 -18.58 -9.38
C LEU A 524 -28.51 -18.58 -8.00
N SER A 525 -28.93 -19.74 -7.48
CA SER A 525 -29.61 -19.87 -6.17
C SER A 525 -28.66 -19.95 -4.96
N GLY A 526 -27.35 -19.75 -5.14
CA GLY A 526 -26.43 -19.42 -4.03
C GLY A 526 -25.71 -20.57 -3.32
N ALA A 527 -25.87 -21.82 -3.75
CA ALA A 527 -25.04 -22.93 -3.28
C ALA A 527 -24.41 -23.64 -4.49
N PRO A 528 -23.10 -23.48 -4.76
CA PRO A 528 -22.46 -24.30 -5.77
C PRO A 528 -22.49 -25.75 -5.28
N SER A 529 -23.29 -26.60 -5.93
CA SER A 529 -23.29 -28.02 -5.67
C SER A 529 -21.89 -28.59 -5.93
N SER A 530 -21.53 -29.66 -5.24
CA SER A 530 -20.32 -30.45 -5.52
C SER A 530 -20.16 -30.79 -7.00
N THR A 531 -21.29 -30.91 -7.73
CA THR A 531 -21.34 -31.14 -9.17
C THR A 531 -20.79 -29.98 -9.99
N LEU A 532 -21.04 -28.74 -9.56
CA LEU A 532 -20.53 -27.54 -10.22
C LEU A 532 -19.02 -27.38 -10.04
N LEU A 533 -18.51 -27.62 -8.83
CA LEU A 533 -17.08 -27.62 -8.56
C LEU A 533 -16.36 -28.72 -9.36
N TYR A 534 -16.95 -29.91 -9.42
CA TYR A 534 -16.41 -31.03 -10.21
C TYR A 534 -16.28 -30.67 -11.69
N GLY A 535 -17.36 -30.19 -12.31
CA GLY A 535 -17.38 -29.84 -13.73
C GLY A 535 -16.37 -28.75 -14.09
N TYR A 536 -16.22 -27.73 -13.22
CA TYR A 536 -15.21 -26.69 -13.41
C TYR A 536 -13.78 -27.24 -13.34
N LEU A 537 -13.47 -28.09 -12.36
CA LEU A 537 -12.13 -28.64 -12.21
C LEU A 537 -11.78 -29.57 -13.39
N ASP A 538 -12.72 -30.41 -13.84
CA ASP A 538 -12.53 -31.29 -15.00
C ASP A 538 -12.30 -30.49 -16.30
N ASP A 539 -13.08 -29.43 -16.53
CA ASP A 539 -12.94 -28.51 -17.66
C ASP A 539 -11.60 -27.78 -17.68
N GLN A 540 -11.18 -27.19 -16.54
CA GLN A 540 -9.93 -26.46 -16.45
C GLN A 540 -8.71 -27.34 -16.75
N PHE A 541 -8.75 -28.60 -16.34
CA PHE A 541 -7.69 -29.55 -16.67
C PHE A 541 -7.73 -30.01 -18.13
N GLY A 542 -8.91 -30.32 -18.66
CA GLY A 542 -9.07 -30.83 -20.02
C GLY A 542 -8.75 -29.80 -21.10
N HIS A 543 -9.15 -28.54 -20.94
CA HIS A 543 -8.98 -27.54 -22.00
C HIS A 543 -7.71 -26.72 -21.91
N ARG A 544 -7.23 -26.43 -20.68
CA ARG A 544 -6.17 -25.44 -20.50
C ARG A 544 -4.77 -26.03 -20.49
N PHE A 545 -4.64 -27.26 -20.02
CA PHE A 545 -3.33 -27.88 -19.82
C PHE A 545 -3.07 -29.04 -20.76
N GLU A 546 -4.08 -29.61 -21.42
CA GLU A 546 -3.92 -30.79 -22.27
C GLU A 546 -2.97 -30.53 -23.45
N ASP A 547 -3.04 -29.36 -24.08
CA ASP A 547 -2.11 -28.96 -25.14
C ASP A 547 -0.70 -28.68 -24.61
N ASP A 548 -0.54 -28.02 -23.46
CA ASP A 548 0.76 -27.72 -22.87
C ASP A 548 1.47 -28.99 -22.34
N ILE A 549 0.69 -29.92 -21.78
CA ILE A 549 1.11 -31.24 -21.32
C ILE A 549 1.51 -32.09 -22.54
N ARG A 550 0.70 -32.11 -23.61
CA ARG A 550 0.98 -32.85 -24.85
C ARG A 550 2.18 -32.31 -25.61
N LEU A 551 2.35 -30.98 -25.65
CA LEU A 551 3.45 -30.30 -26.36
C LEU A 551 4.72 -30.16 -25.52
N ARG A 552 4.73 -30.62 -24.27
CA ARG A 552 5.86 -30.52 -23.33
C ARG A 552 6.32 -29.07 -23.10
N ARG A 553 5.38 -28.13 -22.97
CA ARG A 553 5.65 -26.68 -22.81
C ARG A 553 5.40 -26.15 -21.39
N MET A 554 5.31 -27.05 -20.42
CA MET A 554 4.98 -26.72 -19.02
C MET A 554 6.10 -25.90 -18.37
N ASN A 555 5.91 -24.58 -18.28
CA ASN A 555 6.81 -23.70 -17.52
C ASN A 555 6.48 -23.74 -16.01
N ARG A 556 7.32 -23.08 -15.19
CA ARG A 556 7.17 -23.01 -13.72
C ARG A 556 5.79 -22.54 -13.25
N ASP A 557 5.15 -21.64 -13.99
CA ASP A 557 3.84 -21.09 -13.64
C ASP A 557 2.73 -22.12 -13.95
N SER A 558 2.84 -22.83 -15.07
CA SER A 558 1.93 -23.92 -15.45
C SER A 558 1.94 -25.04 -14.40
N TRP A 559 3.12 -25.38 -13.87
CA TRP A 559 3.26 -26.33 -12.76
C TRP A 559 2.61 -25.84 -11.46
N SER A 560 2.64 -24.53 -11.19
CA SER A 560 2.01 -23.94 -10.01
C SER A 560 0.49 -23.94 -10.10
N ASP A 561 -0.06 -23.65 -11.27
CA ASP A 561 -1.51 -23.69 -11.53
C ASP A 561 -2.05 -25.13 -11.42
N VAL A 562 -1.33 -26.11 -11.99
CA VAL A 562 -1.66 -27.53 -11.85
C VAL A 562 -1.65 -27.97 -10.38
N ALA A 563 -0.66 -27.55 -9.59
CA ALA A 563 -0.60 -27.86 -8.17
C ALA A 563 -1.79 -27.24 -7.40
N ALA A 564 -2.23 -26.04 -7.78
CA ALA A 564 -3.41 -25.40 -7.19
C ALA A 564 -4.70 -26.15 -7.53
N LEU A 565 -4.85 -26.62 -8.77
CA LEU A 565 -6.02 -27.39 -9.18
C LEU A 565 -6.07 -28.78 -8.54
N LEU A 566 -4.92 -29.46 -8.36
CA LEU A 566 -4.84 -30.70 -7.60
C LEU A 566 -5.26 -30.49 -6.13
N ARG A 567 -4.79 -29.40 -5.50
CA ARG A 567 -5.24 -29.02 -4.14
C ARG A 567 -6.74 -28.75 -4.09
N ALA A 568 -7.29 -28.04 -5.07
CA ALA A 568 -8.73 -27.78 -5.14
C ALA A 568 -9.55 -29.07 -5.30
N THR A 569 -9.04 -30.04 -6.06
CA THR A 569 -9.67 -31.35 -6.23
C THR A 569 -9.63 -32.17 -4.93
N LEU A 570 -8.51 -32.14 -4.21
CA LEU A 570 -8.38 -32.73 -2.87
C LEU A 570 -9.38 -32.13 -1.89
N VAL A 571 -9.46 -30.79 -1.80
CA VAL A 571 -10.43 -30.10 -0.93
C VAL A 571 -11.87 -30.45 -1.32
N GLY A 572 -12.16 -30.59 -2.62
CA GLY A 572 -13.45 -31.07 -3.11
C GLY A 572 -13.79 -32.46 -2.57
N TYR A 573 -12.84 -33.39 -2.60
CA TYR A 573 -13.01 -34.73 -2.04
C TYR A 573 -13.20 -34.70 -0.53
N GLU A 574 -12.33 -34.02 0.23
CA GLU A 574 -12.40 -33.95 1.70
C GLU A 574 -13.73 -33.39 2.20
N ARG A 575 -14.29 -32.38 1.51
CA ARG A 575 -15.53 -31.73 1.94
C ARG A 575 -16.79 -32.49 1.58
N THR A 576 -16.76 -33.28 0.51
CA THR A 576 -17.97 -33.89 -0.05
C THR A 576 -18.02 -35.40 0.17
N GLY A 577 -16.86 -36.04 0.36
CA GLY A 577 -16.73 -37.49 0.36
C GLY A 577 -17.03 -38.15 -1.00
N GLU A 578 -17.20 -37.37 -2.07
CA GLU A 578 -17.65 -37.92 -3.35
C GLU A 578 -16.48 -38.50 -4.16
N SER A 579 -16.53 -39.80 -4.43
CA SER A 579 -15.54 -40.56 -5.19
C SER A 579 -15.17 -39.95 -6.55
N ARG A 580 -16.06 -39.18 -7.20
CA ARG A 580 -15.72 -38.52 -8.47
C ARG A 580 -14.52 -37.58 -8.36
N PHE A 581 -14.35 -36.85 -7.24
CA PHE A 581 -13.15 -36.03 -7.02
C PHE A 581 -11.90 -36.88 -6.85
N ALA A 582 -12.03 -38.07 -6.23
CA ALA A 582 -10.98 -39.08 -6.18
C ALA A 582 -10.53 -39.48 -7.59
N ASP A 583 -11.50 -39.86 -8.43
CA ASP A 583 -11.26 -40.24 -9.82
C ASP A 583 -10.63 -39.11 -10.64
N LEU A 584 -11.11 -37.87 -10.47
CA LEU A 584 -10.58 -36.72 -11.20
C LEU A 584 -9.11 -36.50 -10.86
N PHE A 585 -8.76 -36.43 -9.57
CA PHE A 585 -7.37 -36.26 -9.17
C PHE A 585 -6.48 -37.39 -9.69
N ILE A 586 -6.94 -38.65 -9.59
CA ILE A 586 -6.17 -39.81 -10.07
C ILE A 586 -5.90 -39.65 -11.58
N ARG A 587 -6.92 -39.31 -12.37
CA ARG A 587 -6.75 -39.04 -13.81
C ARG A 587 -5.76 -37.90 -14.07
N GLN A 588 -5.82 -36.81 -13.31
CA GLN A 588 -4.91 -35.68 -13.50
C GLN A 588 -3.48 -36.02 -13.09
N PHE A 589 -3.31 -36.74 -11.99
CA PHE A 589 -2.01 -37.20 -11.53
C PHE A 589 -1.37 -38.15 -12.54
N ASP A 590 -2.11 -39.15 -13.05
CA ASP A 590 -1.61 -40.09 -14.05
C ASP A 590 -1.20 -39.38 -15.35
N ARG A 591 -1.97 -38.38 -15.80
CA ARG A 591 -1.62 -37.53 -16.95
C ARG A 591 -0.31 -36.77 -16.72
N LEU A 592 -0.18 -36.08 -15.59
CA LEU A 592 1.02 -35.33 -15.23
C LEU A 592 2.25 -36.24 -15.10
N TYR A 593 2.05 -37.41 -14.51
CA TYR A 593 3.11 -38.40 -14.35
C TYR A 593 3.59 -38.95 -15.70
N SER A 594 2.67 -39.23 -16.62
CA SER A 594 3.04 -39.70 -17.96
C SER A 594 3.94 -38.69 -18.69
N CYS A 595 3.65 -37.39 -18.56
CA CYS A 595 4.51 -36.34 -19.12
C CYS A 595 5.85 -36.26 -18.40
N TYR A 596 5.84 -36.32 -17.07
CA TYR A 596 7.06 -36.33 -16.28
C TYR A 596 8.00 -37.49 -16.64
N SER A 597 7.48 -38.70 -16.82
CA SER A 597 8.27 -39.89 -17.18
C SER A 597 8.99 -39.78 -18.53
N SER A 598 8.62 -38.79 -19.34
CA SER A 598 9.16 -38.53 -20.68
C SER A 598 10.08 -37.31 -20.79
N LEU A 599 10.26 -36.55 -19.71
CA LEU A 599 11.12 -35.35 -19.68
C LEU A 599 12.55 -35.73 -19.25
N GLU A 600 13.53 -35.44 -20.12
CA GLU A 600 14.96 -35.70 -19.87
C GLU A 600 15.61 -34.68 -18.91
N ASN A 601 14.91 -33.61 -18.51
CA ASN A 601 15.55 -32.44 -17.92
C ASN A 601 15.33 -32.31 -16.39
N GLN A 602 16.41 -32.45 -15.62
CA GLN A 602 16.41 -32.45 -14.15
C GLN A 602 16.16 -31.08 -13.49
N GLN A 603 16.17 -29.96 -14.22
CA GLN A 603 15.93 -28.63 -13.64
C GLN A 603 14.44 -28.30 -13.42
N GLU A 604 13.51 -28.92 -14.16
CA GLU A 604 12.06 -28.80 -13.89
C GLU A 604 11.61 -29.61 -12.66
N PHE A 605 12.49 -30.49 -12.17
CA PHE A 605 12.28 -31.46 -11.10
C PHE A 605 12.01 -30.83 -9.72
N ALA A 606 12.59 -29.65 -9.44
CA ALA A 606 12.32 -28.91 -8.20
C ALA A 606 10.88 -28.34 -8.15
N SER A 607 10.25 -28.14 -9.30
CA SER A 607 8.84 -27.74 -9.40
C SER A 607 7.91 -28.92 -9.12
N THR A 608 8.32 -30.13 -9.47
CA THR A 608 7.59 -31.39 -9.23
C THR A 608 7.41 -31.68 -7.74
N LEU A 609 8.38 -31.32 -6.89
CA LEU A 609 8.29 -31.47 -5.42
C LEU A 609 7.11 -30.70 -4.80
N ARG A 610 6.64 -29.61 -5.43
CA ARG A 610 5.46 -28.86 -4.96
C ARG A 610 4.13 -29.60 -5.18
N ILE A 611 4.12 -30.60 -6.05
CA ILE A 611 2.96 -31.47 -6.32
C ILE A 611 3.02 -32.74 -5.47
N SER A 612 4.22 -33.18 -5.10
CA SER A 612 4.44 -34.40 -4.32
C SER A 612 3.74 -34.39 -2.96
N LEU A 613 3.75 -33.26 -2.24
CA LEU A 613 3.11 -33.19 -0.92
C LEU A 613 1.57 -33.28 -1.00
N PRO A 614 0.86 -32.47 -1.84
CA PRO A 614 -0.57 -32.67 -2.05
C PRO A 614 -0.95 -34.06 -2.55
N ALA A 615 -0.13 -34.67 -3.41
CA ALA A 615 -0.38 -36.01 -3.93
C ALA A 615 -0.19 -37.12 -2.89
N LEU A 616 0.79 -36.99 -1.98
CA LEU A 616 0.95 -37.91 -0.86
C LEU A 616 -0.18 -37.77 0.17
N GLN A 617 -0.57 -36.53 0.51
CA GLN A 617 -1.72 -36.26 1.38
C GLN A 617 -2.98 -36.88 0.81
N PHE A 618 -3.24 -36.67 -0.48
CA PHE A 618 -4.38 -37.25 -1.18
C PHE A 618 -4.34 -38.78 -1.21
N ALA A 619 -3.19 -39.39 -1.50
CA ALA A 619 -3.02 -40.84 -1.47
C ALA A 619 -3.31 -41.41 -0.07
N GLY A 620 -2.84 -40.76 0.99
CA GLY A 620 -3.13 -41.14 2.37
C GLY A 620 -4.62 -41.04 2.71
N ILE A 621 -5.27 -39.95 2.31
CA ILE A 621 -6.70 -39.73 2.55
C ILE A 621 -7.55 -40.79 1.83
N ILE A 622 -7.28 -41.05 0.55
CA ILE A 622 -8.04 -42.02 -0.24
C ILE A 622 -7.76 -43.46 0.14
N ALA A 623 -6.52 -43.81 0.51
CA ALA A 623 -6.22 -45.17 0.96
C ALA A 623 -7.02 -45.54 2.23
N ASN A 624 -7.34 -44.54 3.05
CA ASN A 624 -8.01 -44.69 4.34
C ASN A 624 -9.50 -44.30 4.31
N ALA A 625 -10.03 -43.81 3.19
CA ALA A 625 -11.43 -43.43 3.11
C ALA A 625 -12.35 -44.66 3.29
N PRO A 626 -13.45 -44.54 4.08
CA PRO A 626 -14.35 -45.66 4.36
C PRO A 626 -14.97 -46.30 3.11
N ASP A 627 -15.16 -45.51 2.06
CA ASP A 627 -15.76 -45.87 0.77
C ASP A 627 -14.72 -46.11 -0.34
N ALA A 628 -13.42 -46.16 -0.01
CA ALA A 628 -12.36 -46.34 -0.98
C ALA A 628 -12.46 -47.70 -1.70
N THR A 629 -12.70 -47.65 -3.01
CA THR A 629 -12.70 -48.83 -3.89
C THR A 629 -11.29 -49.45 -3.97
N PRO A 630 -11.16 -50.73 -4.38
CA PRO A 630 -9.85 -51.33 -4.66
C PRO A 630 -9.02 -50.50 -5.66
N GLN A 631 -9.68 -49.91 -6.66
CA GLN A 631 -9.04 -49.05 -7.66
C GLN A 631 -8.44 -47.78 -7.03
N HIS A 632 -9.14 -47.16 -6.07
CA HIS A 632 -8.65 -46.01 -5.31
C HIS A 632 -7.42 -46.37 -4.47
N ARG A 633 -7.45 -47.49 -3.75
CA ARG A 633 -6.32 -47.95 -2.91
C ARG A 633 -5.10 -48.34 -3.76
N ASP A 634 -5.32 -48.89 -4.94
CA ASP A 634 -4.25 -49.19 -5.90
C ASP A 634 -3.68 -47.90 -6.51
N ALA A 635 -4.51 -46.91 -6.83
CA ALA A 635 -4.05 -45.61 -7.30
C ALA A 635 -3.23 -44.89 -6.22
N ALA A 636 -3.69 -44.86 -4.97
CA ALA A 636 -2.95 -44.30 -3.85
C ALA A 636 -1.57 -44.97 -3.68
N ARG A 637 -1.51 -46.30 -3.75
CA ARG A 637 -0.24 -47.05 -3.73
C ARG A 637 0.66 -46.67 -4.90
N ARG A 638 0.13 -46.60 -6.13
CA ARG A 638 0.90 -46.17 -7.31
C ARG A 638 1.45 -44.75 -7.16
N ILE A 639 0.65 -43.81 -6.68
CA ILE A 639 1.06 -42.41 -6.42
C ILE A 639 2.21 -42.39 -5.42
N ALA A 640 2.08 -43.08 -4.28
CA ALA A 640 3.10 -43.15 -3.25
C ALA A 640 4.41 -43.77 -3.76
N THR A 641 4.34 -44.95 -4.43
CA THR A 641 5.51 -45.61 -5.01
C THR A 641 6.19 -44.74 -6.07
N THR A 642 5.38 -44.04 -6.89
CA THR A 642 5.88 -43.13 -7.91
C THR A 642 6.66 -41.97 -7.30
N ILE A 643 6.11 -41.33 -6.28
CA ILE A 643 6.76 -40.21 -5.59
C ILE A 643 8.03 -40.68 -4.87
N ASP A 644 7.99 -41.83 -4.20
CA ASP A 644 9.18 -42.42 -3.55
C ASP A 644 10.28 -42.75 -4.57
N GLY A 645 9.90 -43.24 -5.76
CA GLY A 645 10.82 -43.45 -6.89
C GLY A 645 11.43 -42.14 -7.42
N MET A 646 10.62 -41.07 -7.54
CA MET A 646 11.12 -39.74 -7.91
C MET A 646 12.14 -39.24 -6.87
N VAL A 647 11.78 -39.30 -5.58
CA VAL A 647 12.64 -38.83 -4.48
C VAL A 647 13.93 -39.65 -4.38
N SER A 648 13.86 -40.96 -4.62
CA SER A 648 15.04 -41.84 -4.60
C SER A 648 16.04 -41.51 -5.71
N ARG A 649 15.58 -41.07 -6.89
CA ARG A 649 16.46 -40.60 -7.97
C ARG A 649 17.20 -39.31 -7.58
N ILE A 650 16.62 -38.44 -6.75
CA ILE A 650 17.30 -37.24 -6.22
C ILE A 650 18.53 -37.62 -5.39
N LYS A 651 18.44 -38.70 -4.59
CA LYS A 651 19.53 -39.11 -3.70
C LYS A 651 20.76 -39.67 -4.43
N ILE A 652 20.61 -40.12 -5.68
CA ILE A 652 21.68 -40.78 -6.44
C ILE A 652 22.63 -39.76 -7.08
N ASP A 653 22.17 -38.53 -7.39
CA ASP A 653 22.97 -37.54 -8.13
C ASP A 653 23.83 -36.59 -7.25
N GLY A 654 23.99 -36.91 -5.96
CA GLY A 654 25.09 -36.40 -5.12
C GLY A 654 25.18 -34.89 -4.85
N THR A 655 24.25 -34.07 -5.36
CA THR A 655 24.22 -32.63 -5.07
C THR A 655 23.33 -32.37 -3.86
N ASN A 656 23.95 -31.95 -2.74
CA ASN A 656 23.26 -31.49 -1.54
C ASN A 656 22.48 -30.20 -1.85
N SER A 657 21.28 -30.34 -2.40
CA SER A 657 20.28 -29.27 -2.46
C SER A 657 19.40 -29.31 -1.21
N VAL A 658 19.04 -28.12 -0.73
CA VAL A 658 18.26 -27.84 0.51
C VAL A 658 16.99 -28.69 0.64
N THR A 659 16.41 -29.11 -0.48
CA THR A 659 15.19 -29.96 -0.54
C THR A 659 15.38 -31.37 0.01
N GLY A 660 16.59 -31.93 -0.01
CA GLY A 660 16.85 -33.26 0.56
C GLY A 660 16.83 -33.28 2.10
N ALA A 661 17.20 -32.16 2.73
CA ALA A 661 17.21 -32.00 4.18
C ALA A 661 15.80 -31.76 4.73
N GLU A 662 14.99 -30.92 4.08
CA GLU A 662 13.58 -30.66 4.43
C GLU A 662 12.73 -31.94 4.37
N TRP A 663 12.99 -32.81 3.39
CA TRP A 663 12.29 -34.10 3.26
C TRP A 663 12.79 -35.17 4.24
N ALA A 664 14.07 -35.12 4.63
CA ALA A 664 14.61 -36.01 5.67
C ALA A 664 14.07 -35.67 7.07
N SER A 665 13.74 -34.38 7.32
CA SER A 665 13.03 -33.96 8.54
C SER A 665 11.58 -34.44 8.56
N SER A 666 10.84 -34.43 7.45
CA SER A 666 9.44 -34.89 7.42
C SER A 666 9.28 -36.41 7.61
N ARG A 667 10.33 -37.22 7.36
CA ARG A 667 10.32 -38.66 7.66
C ARG A 667 10.55 -38.99 9.14
N LYS A 668 11.01 -38.04 9.97
CA LYS A 668 11.33 -38.30 11.39
C LYS A 668 10.14 -38.14 12.33
N GLU A 669 9.02 -37.56 11.88
CA GLU A 669 7.87 -37.29 12.75
C GLU A 669 6.65 -38.20 12.57
N GLU A 670 6.60 -39.07 11.55
CA GLU A 670 5.51 -40.05 11.43
C GLU A 670 6.04 -41.41 10.98
N SER A 671 6.06 -42.37 11.91
CA SER A 671 6.15 -43.80 11.60
C SER A 671 4.85 -44.26 10.95
N TRP A 672 4.95 -44.93 9.80
CA TRP A 672 3.86 -45.61 9.10
C TRP A 672 3.05 -46.54 9.99
#